data_AF-A0AAJ2SFZ8-F1
#
_entry.id   AF-A0AAJ2SFZ8-F1
#
_cell.length_a   1.000
_cell.length_b   1.000
_cell.length_c   1.000
_cell.angle_alpha   90.00
_cell.angle_beta   90.00
_cell.angle_gamma   90.00
#
_symmetry.space_group_name_H-M   'P 1'
#
loop_
_entity.id
_entity.type
_entity.pdbx_description
1 polymer ?
#
loop_
_entity_poly.entity_id
_entity_poly.type
_entity_poly.pdbx_seq_one_letter_code
_entity_poly.pdbx_strand_id
1 'polypeptide(L)'
;MSYSIAVRALCEFTAKCGDLDLRFTPSPTALEGIVGHRTVASRRSPGYQNEVAVQGQYRQLSVRGRADGYDPAQNRLEEIKTYRGDLERMPANHRQLHWAQAKIYGWLLCQQLHLAEINLALVYFDIVSEQETSLVSACNALELETFFNQQCGLFLAWAEQELAHREARNQAAQALRFPHPDFRPGQRHLAESVFKAVSTGRCLMAQATTGIGKTLGTLFPMLKALAPQKLDKVLFLTAKTPGRKLALDAAQVLVDSAPGLPLRVLEMVARDKACEHLDKACHGESCPLAKGFYDRLPAARQAASQLTLLDQAALRQIAREHQVCPYYLSQEMARWADLVVADYNYYFDFSALLFGLAQANQWQLAVLVDEAHNLVERGRQMYSASLDQFSFNSMRKIAPQVLKKSLQRVNREWNALHKEQTSPYQAYAKAPDKLLQALSLCTAAIGDYLNDHPQGLDAEVQRFYFDALQFCRVAELFDQHFVFDISKRQSSGQRSLALLCLRNVVPAGFIRPRLTAARSVVMFSATLSPQRYYRDLLGLPPATVWIDVESPFHADQLQVQIVSQISTRFVHRQASLAPIVDLMARQFSARPGNYLAFFSSFDYLQQVAQLFAHSHPHIQQWSQSRGMDESSRQAFLEQFTAQSQGVGFAVLGGAFGEGIDLPGARLIGAFIATLGLAQLNPVNEQLKQRMAAIFGDGYDYTYLFPGVQKVVQAAGRVIRTQQDQGLVMLIDDRFAEPKVQQLLPRWWSVSGRA
;
A
#
# COMPACT_ATOMS: atom_id res chain seq x y z
N MET A 1 -28.71 -20.88 -12.11
CA MET A 1 -28.48 -19.77 -11.14
C MET A 1 -28.99 -18.49 -11.75
N SER A 2 -29.68 -17.64 -10.99
CA SER A 2 -30.09 -16.31 -11.43
C SER A 2 -29.05 -15.26 -11.03
N TYR A 3 -28.53 -14.49 -11.99
CA TYR A 3 -27.63 -13.36 -11.73
C TYR A 3 -28.45 -12.11 -11.43
N SER A 4 -27.92 -11.20 -10.59
CA SER A 4 -28.53 -9.88 -10.40
C SER A 4 -27.45 -8.82 -10.57
N ILE A 5 -27.71 -7.81 -11.40
CA ILE A 5 -26.81 -6.67 -11.61
C ILE A 5 -27.56 -5.34 -11.59
N ALA A 6 -26.90 -4.31 -11.05
CA ALA A 6 -27.39 -2.95 -11.16
C ALA A 6 -27.12 -2.38 -12.56
N VAL A 7 -28.06 -1.62 -13.14
CA VAL A 7 -27.91 -1.01 -14.48
C VAL A 7 -26.59 -0.25 -14.62
N ARG A 8 -26.20 0.54 -13.62
CA ARG A 8 -24.93 1.27 -13.62
C ARG A 8 -23.72 0.35 -13.77
N ALA A 9 -23.67 -0.74 -13.01
CA ALA A 9 -22.56 -1.70 -13.04
C ALA A 9 -22.50 -2.45 -14.38
N LEU A 10 -23.67 -2.76 -14.95
CA LEU A 10 -23.78 -3.36 -16.29
C LEU A 10 -23.16 -2.42 -17.33
N CYS A 11 -23.62 -1.17 -17.39
CA CYS A 11 -23.09 -0.16 -18.33
C CYS A 11 -21.60 0.09 -18.13
N GLU A 12 -21.13 0.23 -16.89
CA GLU A 12 -19.70 0.43 -16.59
C GLU A 12 -18.82 -0.73 -17.10
N PHE A 13 -19.35 -1.95 -17.15
CA PHE A 13 -18.64 -3.13 -17.63
C PHE A 13 -18.72 -3.30 -19.15
N THR A 14 -19.89 -3.10 -19.76
CA THR A 14 -20.16 -3.46 -21.16
C THR A 14 -20.17 -2.29 -22.14
N ALA A 15 -20.52 -1.09 -21.68
CA ALA A 15 -20.77 0.07 -22.54
C ALA A 15 -19.69 1.17 -22.44
N LYS A 16 -18.67 0.96 -21.61
CA LYS A 16 -17.55 1.90 -21.48
C LYS A 16 -16.64 1.79 -22.70
N CYS A 17 -16.38 2.92 -23.36
CA CYS A 17 -15.62 3.01 -24.62
C CYS A 17 -14.67 4.21 -24.64
N GLY A 18 -13.86 4.32 -25.69
CA GLY A 18 -12.93 5.42 -25.91
C GLY A 18 -11.72 5.43 -24.97
N ASP A 19 -11.22 6.63 -24.71
CA ASP A 19 -9.93 6.85 -24.05
C ASP A 19 -10.01 6.62 -22.54
N LEU A 20 -8.94 6.10 -21.96
CA LEU A 20 -8.63 6.33 -20.56
C LEU A 20 -8.29 7.81 -20.41
N ASP A 21 -8.96 8.51 -19.51
CA ASP A 21 -8.72 9.93 -19.25
C ASP A 21 -8.70 10.20 -17.75
N LEU A 22 -7.56 10.68 -17.27
CA LEU A 22 -7.35 11.07 -15.88
C LEU A 22 -7.10 12.57 -15.71
N ARG A 23 -7.45 13.37 -16.71
CA ARG A 23 -7.54 14.82 -16.51
C ARG A 23 -8.51 15.09 -15.38
N PHE A 24 -8.15 16.05 -14.52
CA PHE A 24 -9.00 16.44 -13.41
C PHE A 24 -10.35 16.90 -13.95
N THR A 25 -11.40 16.14 -13.64
CA THR A 25 -12.77 16.52 -13.95
C THR A 25 -13.44 16.90 -12.62
N PRO A 26 -13.71 18.18 -12.36
CA PRO A 26 -14.36 18.58 -11.14
C PRO A 26 -15.74 17.93 -11.06
N SER A 27 -15.97 17.23 -9.96
CA SER A 27 -17.24 16.55 -9.70
C SER A 27 -17.87 17.14 -8.44
N PRO A 28 -19.21 17.27 -8.42
CA PRO A 28 -19.95 17.55 -7.20
C PRO A 28 -19.58 16.59 -6.07
N THR A 29 -19.60 17.08 -4.83
CA THR A 29 -19.65 16.18 -3.68
C THR A 29 -20.95 15.37 -3.71
N ALA A 30 -20.99 14.23 -3.01
CA ALA A 30 -22.21 13.42 -2.95
C ALA A 30 -23.43 14.20 -2.44
N LEU A 31 -23.22 15.12 -1.47
CA LEU A 31 -24.28 15.97 -0.93
C LEU A 31 -24.79 16.97 -1.99
N GLU A 32 -23.87 17.63 -2.70
CA GLU A 32 -24.23 18.56 -3.78
C GLU A 32 -24.94 17.85 -4.94
N GLY A 33 -24.53 16.63 -5.26
CA GLY A 33 -25.24 15.77 -6.21
C GLY A 33 -26.68 15.51 -5.77
N ILE A 34 -26.90 15.11 -4.52
CA ILE A 34 -28.25 14.89 -3.97
C ILE A 34 -29.10 16.16 -4.03
N VAL A 35 -28.53 17.30 -3.64
CA VAL A 35 -29.22 18.60 -3.70
C VAL A 35 -29.57 18.93 -5.15
N GLY A 36 -28.64 18.77 -6.09
CA GLY A 36 -28.87 19.02 -7.50
C GLY A 36 -30.01 18.16 -8.08
N HIS A 37 -30.05 16.85 -7.78
CA HIS A 37 -31.15 15.98 -8.22
C HIS A 37 -32.50 16.45 -7.65
N ARG A 38 -32.56 16.87 -6.37
CA ARG A 38 -33.79 17.42 -5.78
C ARG A 38 -34.20 18.74 -6.42
N THR A 39 -33.26 19.62 -6.74
CA THR A 39 -33.53 20.90 -7.40
C THR A 39 -34.15 20.67 -8.77
N VAL A 40 -33.57 19.80 -9.59
CA VAL A 40 -34.12 19.45 -10.91
C VAL A 40 -35.53 18.85 -10.78
N ALA A 41 -35.72 17.89 -9.86
CA ALA A 41 -37.02 17.29 -9.59
C ALA A 41 -38.09 18.33 -9.17
N SER A 42 -37.72 19.31 -8.34
CA SER A 42 -38.64 20.36 -7.89
C SER A 42 -39.13 21.30 -9.00
N ARG A 43 -38.42 21.34 -10.13
CA ARG A 43 -38.77 22.14 -11.31
C ARG A 43 -39.71 21.41 -12.27
N ARG A 44 -40.06 20.14 -12.00
CA ARG A 44 -40.95 19.31 -12.84
C ARG A 44 -42.42 19.43 -12.42
N SER A 45 -43.31 18.93 -13.27
CA SER A 45 -44.76 19.00 -13.05
C SER A 45 -45.21 18.11 -11.87
N PRO A 46 -46.40 18.34 -11.27
CA PRO A 46 -46.92 17.47 -10.21
C PRO A 46 -47.13 16.01 -10.62
N GLY A 47 -47.25 15.72 -11.91
CA GLY A 47 -47.38 14.37 -12.46
C GLY A 47 -46.04 13.63 -12.64
N TYR A 48 -44.92 14.31 -12.41
CA TYR A 48 -43.58 13.73 -12.53
C TYR A 48 -43.31 12.71 -11.42
N GLN A 49 -42.85 11.53 -11.81
CA GLN A 49 -42.50 10.44 -10.91
C GLN A 49 -40.99 10.48 -10.62
N ASN A 50 -40.63 10.70 -9.37
CA ASN A 50 -39.24 10.70 -8.92
C ASN A 50 -38.77 9.27 -8.60
N GLU A 51 -37.49 8.98 -8.86
CA GLU A 51 -36.82 7.75 -8.44
C GLU A 51 -37.55 6.46 -8.86
N VAL A 52 -37.87 6.32 -10.15
CA VAL A 52 -38.66 5.21 -10.68
C VAL A 52 -37.83 3.91 -10.66
N ALA A 53 -38.27 2.96 -9.84
CA ALA A 53 -37.68 1.62 -9.80
C ALA A 53 -38.02 0.86 -11.09
N VAL A 54 -37.00 0.34 -11.75
CA VAL A 54 -37.12 -0.44 -12.97
C VAL A 54 -36.40 -1.76 -12.84
N GLN A 55 -36.99 -2.81 -13.40
CA GLN A 55 -36.42 -4.15 -13.39
C GLN A 55 -36.80 -4.91 -14.66
N GLY A 56 -35.93 -5.80 -15.09
CA GLY A 56 -36.18 -6.69 -16.21
C GLY A 56 -35.33 -7.95 -16.14
N GLN A 57 -35.68 -8.91 -16.98
CA GLN A 57 -34.99 -10.18 -17.07
C GLN A 57 -34.49 -10.42 -18.49
N TYR A 58 -33.25 -10.89 -18.60
CA TYR A 58 -32.66 -11.39 -19.83
C TYR A 58 -32.07 -12.78 -19.56
N ARG A 59 -32.75 -13.83 -20.04
CA ARG A 59 -32.43 -15.22 -19.68
C ARG A 59 -32.37 -15.35 -18.15
N GLN A 60 -31.26 -15.80 -17.58
CA GLN A 60 -31.04 -15.91 -16.14
C GLN A 60 -30.49 -14.64 -15.47
N LEU A 61 -30.32 -13.53 -16.19
CA LEU A 61 -29.86 -12.25 -15.65
C LEU A 61 -31.04 -11.36 -15.27
N SER A 62 -31.13 -11.00 -13.99
CA SER A 62 -31.98 -9.93 -13.49
C SER A 62 -31.21 -8.61 -13.52
N VAL A 63 -31.75 -7.63 -14.22
CA VAL A 63 -31.21 -6.27 -14.25
C VAL A 63 -32.16 -5.38 -13.48
N ARG A 64 -31.62 -4.59 -12.56
CA ARG A 64 -32.41 -3.67 -11.73
C ARG A 64 -31.74 -2.31 -11.62
N GLY A 65 -32.55 -1.28 -11.44
CA GLY A 65 -32.03 0.03 -11.11
C GLY A 65 -33.14 1.02 -10.82
N ARG A 66 -32.76 2.29 -10.78
CA ARG A 66 -33.66 3.37 -10.44
C ARG A 66 -33.33 4.53 -11.35
N ALA A 67 -34.27 4.85 -12.24
CA ALA A 67 -34.19 6.05 -13.07
C ALA A 67 -34.48 7.27 -12.20
N ASP A 68 -33.85 8.40 -12.51
CA ASP A 68 -34.03 9.62 -11.70
C ASP A 68 -35.45 10.17 -11.77
N GLY A 69 -36.12 10.05 -12.92
CA GLY A 69 -37.57 10.14 -12.97
C GLY A 69 -38.23 9.92 -14.33
N TYR A 70 -39.56 10.03 -14.34
CA TYR A 70 -40.41 9.79 -15.51
C TYR A 70 -41.59 10.76 -15.51
N ASP A 71 -41.81 11.43 -16.65
CA ASP A 71 -43.00 12.24 -16.92
C ASP A 71 -43.98 11.43 -17.82
N PRO A 72 -45.09 10.91 -17.26
CA PRO A 72 -46.08 10.16 -18.03
C PRO A 72 -46.79 11.00 -19.09
N ALA A 73 -46.94 12.32 -18.88
CA ALA A 73 -47.65 13.18 -19.82
C ALA A 73 -46.82 13.43 -21.08
N GLN A 74 -45.50 13.46 -20.95
CA GLN A 74 -44.57 13.62 -22.08
C GLN A 74 -43.98 12.29 -22.58
N ASN A 75 -44.37 11.17 -21.96
CA ASN A 75 -43.76 9.87 -22.14
C ASN A 75 -42.22 9.96 -22.13
N ARG A 76 -41.68 10.57 -21.08
CA ARG A 76 -40.26 10.97 -20.99
C ARG A 76 -39.59 10.43 -19.75
N LEU A 77 -38.55 9.63 -19.91
CA LEU A 77 -37.66 9.21 -18.83
C LEU A 77 -36.47 10.17 -18.74
N GLU A 78 -36.16 10.65 -17.54
CA GLU A 78 -35.01 11.52 -17.27
C GLU A 78 -33.94 10.78 -16.45
N GLU A 79 -32.69 10.89 -16.90
CA GLU A 79 -31.50 10.55 -16.12
C GLU A 79 -30.70 11.83 -15.86
N ILE A 80 -30.51 12.16 -14.60
CA ILE A 80 -29.94 13.43 -14.15
C ILE A 80 -28.45 13.22 -13.83
N LYS A 81 -27.60 14.12 -14.33
CA LYS A 81 -26.16 14.13 -14.09
C LYS A 81 -25.74 15.50 -13.59
N THR A 82 -25.27 15.54 -12.36
CA THR A 82 -24.73 16.78 -11.78
C THR A 82 -23.26 16.93 -12.15
N TYR A 83 -22.86 18.16 -12.51
CA TYR A 83 -21.49 18.47 -12.89
C TYR A 83 -21.11 19.88 -12.44
N ARG A 84 -19.83 20.23 -12.58
CA ARG A 84 -19.30 21.58 -12.38
C ARG A 84 -18.55 22.01 -13.62
N GLY A 85 -18.66 23.29 -13.99
CA GLY A 85 -17.91 23.87 -15.10
C GLY A 85 -18.64 23.75 -16.43
N ASP A 86 -17.87 23.50 -17.50
CA ASP A 86 -18.37 23.49 -18.87
C ASP A 86 -18.72 22.08 -19.34
N LEU A 87 -19.97 21.87 -19.78
CA LEU A 87 -20.48 20.57 -20.22
C LEU A 87 -19.80 20.10 -21.51
N GLU A 88 -19.39 21.01 -22.39
CA GLU A 88 -18.74 20.65 -23.65
C GLU A 88 -17.40 19.94 -23.42
N ARG A 89 -16.75 20.25 -22.29
CA ARG A 89 -15.49 19.63 -21.85
C ARG A 89 -15.68 18.22 -21.29
N MET A 90 -16.91 17.79 -21.01
CA MET A 90 -17.16 16.44 -20.54
C MET A 90 -16.72 15.42 -21.61
N PRO A 91 -15.81 14.50 -21.27
CA PRO A 91 -15.32 13.49 -22.18
C PRO A 91 -16.47 12.74 -22.87
N ALA A 92 -16.36 12.52 -24.18
CA ALA A 92 -17.41 11.89 -24.98
C ALA A 92 -17.78 10.50 -24.46
N ASN A 93 -16.80 9.74 -23.97
CA ASN A 93 -16.99 8.43 -23.36
C ASN A 93 -17.85 8.48 -22.08
N HIS A 94 -17.75 9.52 -21.26
CA HIS A 94 -18.60 9.70 -20.08
C HIS A 94 -20.05 9.95 -20.50
N ARG A 95 -20.26 10.84 -21.49
CA ARG A 95 -21.60 11.10 -22.05
C ARG A 95 -22.22 9.85 -22.69
N GLN A 96 -21.42 9.05 -23.39
CA GLN A 96 -21.85 7.77 -23.96
C GLN A 96 -22.29 6.78 -22.86
N LEU A 97 -21.57 6.74 -21.74
CA LEU A 97 -21.95 5.90 -20.60
C LEU A 97 -23.28 6.35 -19.95
N HIS A 98 -23.50 7.66 -19.82
CA HIS A 98 -24.78 8.21 -19.37
C HIS A 98 -25.93 7.82 -20.31
N TRP A 99 -25.71 7.92 -21.62
CA TRP A 99 -26.70 7.49 -22.62
C TRP A 99 -26.97 5.99 -22.54
N ALA A 100 -25.94 5.16 -22.34
CA ALA A 100 -26.12 3.72 -22.16
C ALA A 100 -27.02 3.42 -20.96
N GLN A 101 -26.82 4.12 -19.83
CA GLN A 101 -27.66 4.00 -18.64
C GLN A 101 -29.12 4.40 -18.94
N ALA A 102 -29.34 5.56 -19.55
CA ALA A 102 -30.68 6.03 -19.92
C ALA A 102 -31.39 5.09 -20.89
N LYS A 103 -30.68 4.50 -21.86
CA LYS A 103 -31.23 3.52 -22.81
C LYS A 103 -31.69 2.23 -22.11
N ILE A 104 -30.90 1.72 -21.17
CA ILE A 104 -31.32 0.54 -20.40
C ILE A 104 -32.55 0.85 -19.54
N TYR A 105 -32.57 1.99 -18.84
CA TYR A 105 -33.75 2.41 -18.10
C TYR A 105 -34.97 2.60 -18.98
N GLY A 106 -34.78 3.21 -20.16
CA GLY A 106 -35.79 3.36 -21.20
C GLY A 106 -36.42 2.04 -21.59
N TRP A 107 -35.61 1.04 -21.94
CA TRP A 107 -36.11 -0.31 -22.27
C TRP A 107 -36.91 -0.91 -21.11
N LEU A 108 -36.34 -0.91 -19.90
CA LEU A 108 -36.97 -1.54 -18.74
C LEU A 108 -38.33 -0.89 -18.45
N LEU A 109 -38.44 0.43 -18.62
CA LEU A 109 -39.70 1.14 -18.45
C LEU A 109 -40.68 0.87 -19.60
N CYS A 110 -40.22 0.82 -20.86
CA CYS A 110 -41.06 0.42 -22.00
C CYS A 110 -41.65 -0.98 -21.79
N GLN A 111 -40.84 -1.93 -21.31
CA GLN A 111 -41.29 -3.27 -20.97
C GLN A 111 -42.33 -3.25 -19.84
N GLN A 112 -42.08 -2.50 -18.77
CA GLN A 112 -42.95 -2.42 -17.59
C GLN A 112 -44.30 -1.74 -17.89
N LEU A 113 -44.32 -0.74 -18.77
CA LEU A 113 -45.50 0.04 -19.11
C LEU A 113 -46.12 -0.32 -20.46
N HIS A 114 -45.59 -1.33 -21.16
CA HIS A 114 -46.01 -1.76 -22.49
C HIS A 114 -46.00 -0.63 -23.53
N LEU A 115 -44.96 0.20 -23.54
CA LEU A 115 -44.81 1.33 -24.46
C LEU A 115 -44.07 0.91 -25.73
N ALA A 116 -44.55 1.37 -26.89
CA ALA A 116 -43.87 1.15 -28.18
C ALA A 116 -42.71 2.14 -28.42
N GLU A 117 -42.79 3.33 -27.84
CA GLU A 117 -41.81 4.41 -27.96
C GLU A 117 -41.67 5.15 -26.63
N ILE A 118 -40.53 5.79 -26.39
CA ILE A 118 -40.27 6.63 -25.22
C ILE A 118 -39.28 7.75 -25.56
N ASN A 119 -39.43 8.90 -24.91
CA ASN A 119 -38.43 9.96 -24.95
C ASN A 119 -37.42 9.75 -23.82
N LEU A 120 -36.13 9.68 -24.16
CA LEU A 120 -35.05 9.63 -23.18
C LEU A 120 -34.41 11.00 -23.07
N ALA A 121 -34.30 11.52 -21.85
CA ALA A 121 -33.65 12.79 -21.57
C ALA A 121 -32.45 12.59 -20.65
N LEU A 122 -31.27 13.01 -21.11
CA LEU A 122 -30.14 13.25 -20.22
C LEU A 122 -30.17 14.70 -19.77
N VAL A 123 -30.36 14.90 -18.46
CA VAL A 123 -30.40 16.23 -17.86
C VAL A 123 -29.10 16.50 -17.14
N TYR A 124 -28.29 17.40 -17.69
CA TYR A 124 -27.07 17.87 -17.05
C TYR A 124 -27.37 19.12 -16.22
N PHE A 125 -27.09 19.06 -14.93
CA PHE A 125 -27.30 20.16 -13.98
C PHE A 125 -25.97 20.67 -13.46
N ASP A 126 -25.64 21.93 -13.76
CA ASP A 126 -24.49 22.60 -13.17
C ASP A 126 -24.85 23.07 -11.76
N ILE A 127 -24.18 22.52 -10.75
CA ILE A 127 -24.45 22.84 -9.34
C ILE A 127 -23.99 24.24 -8.93
N VAL A 128 -23.24 24.95 -9.79
CA VAL A 128 -22.78 26.32 -9.52
C VAL A 128 -23.72 27.35 -10.12
N SER A 129 -24.01 27.25 -11.42
CA SER A 129 -24.93 28.18 -12.09
C SER A 129 -26.41 27.81 -11.91
N GLU A 130 -26.70 26.61 -11.41
CA GLU A 130 -28.03 25.99 -11.33
C GLU A 130 -28.76 25.90 -12.68
N GLN A 131 -28.01 25.93 -13.79
CA GLN A 131 -28.54 25.78 -15.14
C GLN A 131 -28.70 24.31 -15.52
N GLU A 132 -29.76 24.04 -16.28
CA GLU A 132 -30.05 22.72 -16.84
C GLU A 132 -29.79 22.70 -18.34
N THR A 133 -29.05 21.70 -18.81
CA THR A 133 -28.97 21.33 -20.22
C THR A 133 -29.64 19.98 -20.41
N SER A 134 -30.72 19.94 -21.20
CA SER A 134 -31.47 18.72 -21.46
C SER A 134 -31.21 18.23 -22.90
N LEU A 135 -30.72 17.01 -23.03
CA LEU A 135 -30.53 16.33 -24.32
C LEU A 135 -31.61 15.26 -24.45
N VAL A 136 -32.55 15.44 -25.37
CA VAL A 136 -33.70 14.54 -25.55
C VAL A 136 -33.55 13.76 -26.85
N SER A 137 -33.86 12.47 -26.80
CA SER A 137 -33.91 11.58 -27.96
C SER A 137 -35.16 10.71 -27.89
N ALA A 138 -35.97 10.71 -28.96
CA ALA A 138 -37.06 9.76 -29.12
C ALA A 138 -36.47 8.40 -29.52
N CYS A 139 -36.90 7.34 -28.86
CA CYS A 139 -36.39 5.98 -29.06
C CYS A 139 -37.54 4.98 -29.18
N ASN A 140 -37.41 4.03 -30.10
CA ASN A 140 -38.33 2.90 -30.22
C ASN A 140 -37.97 1.82 -29.17
N ALA A 141 -38.98 1.21 -28.54
CA ALA A 141 -38.80 0.14 -27.57
C ALA A 141 -37.97 -1.04 -28.13
N LEU A 142 -38.14 -1.40 -29.40
CA LEU A 142 -37.41 -2.50 -30.05
C LEU A 142 -35.90 -2.20 -30.18
N GLU A 143 -35.54 -0.95 -30.46
CA GLU A 143 -34.13 -0.53 -30.52
C GLU A 143 -33.50 -0.57 -29.12
N LEU A 144 -34.25 -0.12 -28.11
CA LEU A 144 -33.81 -0.16 -26.71
C LEU A 144 -33.70 -1.61 -26.20
N GLU A 145 -34.62 -2.50 -26.59
CA GLU A 145 -34.57 -3.92 -26.31
C GLU A 145 -33.32 -4.56 -26.91
N THR A 146 -33.03 -4.27 -28.18
CA THR A 146 -31.85 -4.79 -28.88
C THR A 146 -30.57 -4.37 -28.15
N PHE A 147 -30.48 -3.09 -27.78
CA PHE A 147 -29.35 -2.58 -27.00
C PHE A 147 -29.24 -3.26 -25.63
N PHE A 148 -30.34 -3.37 -24.90
CA PHE A 148 -30.39 -4.05 -23.59
C PHE A 148 -29.94 -5.51 -23.70
N ASN A 149 -30.47 -6.25 -24.66
CA ASN A 149 -30.13 -7.65 -24.91
C ASN A 149 -28.65 -7.82 -25.25
N GLN A 150 -28.07 -6.91 -26.03
CA GLN A 150 -26.63 -6.92 -26.33
C GLN A 150 -25.79 -6.72 -25.06
N GLN A 151 -26.09 -5.70 -24.25
CA GLN A 151 -25.34 -5.44 -23.01
C GLN A 151 -25.48 -6.62 -22.04
N CYS A 152 -26.70 -7.13 -21.86
CA CYS A 152 -26.95 -8.30 -21.01
C CYS A 152 -26.20 -9.54 -21.50
N GLY A 153 -26.17 -9.80 -22.81
CA GLY A 153 -25.43 -10.92 -23.40
C GLY A 153 -23.93 -10.85 -23.14
N LEU A 154 -23.32 -9.68 -23.32
CA LEU A 154 -21.88 -9.45 -23.05
C LEU A 154 -21.52 -9.69 -21.58
N PHE A 155 -22.32 -9.15 -20.66
CA PHE A 155 -22.10 -9.35 -19.24
C PHE A 155 -22.34 -10.81 -18.81
N LEU A 156 -23.43 -11.42 -19.29
CA LEU A 156 -23.81 -12.77 -18.90
C LEU A 156 -22.74 -13.79 -19.32
N ALA A 157 -22.19 -13.67 -20.53
CA ALA A 157 -21.10 -14.54 -21.01
C ALA A 157 -19.88 -14.47 -20.07
N TRP A 158 -19.49 -13.27 -19.64
CA TRP A 158 -18.41 -13.09 -18.68
C TRP A 158 -18.76 -13.64 -17.29
N ALA A 159 -19.98 -13.38 -16.81
CA ALA A 159 -20.44 -13.83 -15.50
C ALA A 159 -20.54 -15.36 -15.39
N GLU A 160 -20.91 -16.04 -16.47
CA GLU A 160 -20.88 -17.51 -16.57
C GLU A 160 -19.45 -18.05 -16.52
N GLN A 161 -18.53 -17.45 -17.29
CA GLN A 161 -17.12 -17.83 -17.27
C GLN A 161 -16.50 -17.66 -15.88
N GLU A 162 -16.79 -16.55 -15.21
CA GLU A 162 -16.28 -16.27 -13.86
C GLU A 162 -16.87 -17.23 -12.82
N LEU A 163 -18.14 -17.61 -12.96
CA LEU A 163 -18.76 -18.57 -12.06
C LEU A 163 -18.16 -19.97 -12.23
N ALA A 164 -18.02 -20.43 -13.47
CA ALA A 164 -17.37 -21.70 -13.79
C ALA A 164 -15.92 -21.74 -13.27
N HIS A 165 -15.18 -20.64 -13.45
CA HIS A 165 -13.84 -20.47 -12.89
C HIS A 165 -13.84 -20.61 -11.37
N ARG A 166 -14.69 -19.87 -10.66
CA ARG A 166 -14.77 -19.90 -9.20
C ARG A 166 -15.15 -21.29 -8.67
N GLU A 167 -16.07 -21.99 -9.31
CA GLU A 167 -16.46 -23.35 -8.95
C GLU A 167 -15.30 -24.33 -9.12
N ALA A 168 -14.66 -24.33 -10.28
CA ALA A 168 -13.50 -25.17 -10.57
C ALA A 168 -12.32 -24.88 -9.62
N ARG A 169 -12.01 -23.60 -9.40
CA ARG A 169 -11.01 -23.12 -8.45
C ARG A 169 -11.32 -23.59 -7.04
N ASN A 170 -12.56 -23.45 -6.58
CA ASN A 170 -12.96 -23.84 -5.23
C ASN A 170 -12.83 -25.35 -5.01
N GLN A 171 -13.27 -26.15 -5.98
CA GLN A 171 -13.14 -27.61 -5.95
C GLN A 171 -11.67 -28.03 -5.90
N ALA A 172 -10.83 -27.48 -6.78
CA ALA A 172 -9.40 -27.79 -6.83
C ALA A 172 -8.66 -27.31 -5.55
N ALA A 173 -8.97 -26.12 -5.05
CA ALA A 173 -8.35 -25.58 -3.84
C ALA A 173 -8.70 -26.40 -2.58
N GLN A 174 -9.90 -26.96 -2.50
CA GLN A 174 -10.28 -27.86 -1.41
C GLN A 174 -9.48 -29.18 -1.44
N ALA A 175 -9.25 -29.71 -2.65
CA ALA A 175 -8.46 -30.92 -2.89
C ALA A 175 -6.94 -30.69 -2.79
N LEU A 176 -6.49 -29.43 -2.74
CA LEU A 176 -5.08 -29.06 -2.71
C LEU A 176 -4.33 -29.76 -1.56
N ARG A 177 -3.22 -30.40 -1.89
CA ARG A 177 -2.29 -31.03 -0.94
C ARG A 177 -1.08 -30.12 -0.74
N PHE A 178 -0.38 -30.31 0.37
CA PHE A 178 0.88 -29.62 0.56
C PHE A 178 1.86 -30.08 -0.53
N PRO A 179 2.58 -29.16 -1.21
CA PRO A 179 3.36 -29.49 -2.42
C PRO A 179 4.65 -30.26 -2.14
N HIS A 180 5.11 -30.30 -0.89
CA HIS A 180 6.27 -31.10 -0.48
C HIS A 180 5.83 -32.37 0.24
N PRO A 181 6.69 -33.41 0.29
CA PRO A 181 6.38 -34.66 0.97
C PRO A 181 5.99 -34.46 2.44
N ASP A 182 6.76 -33.60 3.13
CA ASP A 182 6.59 -33.33 4.55
C ASP A 182 6.67 -31.82 4.85
N PHE A 183 6.03 -31.42 5.95
CA PHE A 183 6.20 -30.09 6.52
C PHE A 183 7.54 -29.98 7.24
N ARG A 184 8.20 -28.83 7.11
CA ARG A 184 9.37 -28.51 7.94
C ARG A 184 8.95 -28.37 9.42
N PRO A 185 9.89 -28.51 10.38
CA PRO A 185 9.62 -28.23 11.80
C PRO A 185 8.95 -26.86 11.99
N GLY A 186 7.89 -26.82 12.81
CA GLY A 186 7.07 -25.63 13.05
C GLY A 186 6.12 -25.21 11.88
N GLN A 187 6.42 -25.58 10.63
CA GLN A 187 5.65 -25.14 9.46
C GLN A 187 4.21 -25.68 9.46
N ARG A 188 4.00 -26.92 9.93
CA ARG A 188 2.65 -27.49 10.08
C ARG A 188 1.83 -26.73 11.11
N HIS A 189 2.43 -26.41 12.27
CA HIS A 189 1.77 -25.62 13.31
C HIS A 189 1.39 -24.23 12.81
N LEU A 190 2.27 -23.58 12.03
CA LEU A 190 1.95 -22.32 11.34
C LEU A 190 0.73 -22.50 10.41
N ALA A 191 0.76 -23.51 9.54
CA ALA A 191 -0.29 -23.73 8.55
C ALA A 191 -1.66 -24.02 9.19
N GLU A 192 -1.69 -24.87 10.22
CA GLU A 192 -2.90 -25.17 10.99
C GLU A 192 -3.45 -23.93 11.71
N SER A 193 -2.57 -23.11 12.27
CA SER A 193 -2.96 -21.86 12.95
C SER A 193 -3.56 -20.85 11.97
N VAL A 194 -2.97 -20.72 10.78
CA VAL A 194 -3.51 -19.88 9.71
C VAL A 194 -4.90 -20.35 9.29
N PHE A 195 -5.06 -21.65 9.01
CA PHE A 195 -6.36 -22.22 8.62
C PHE A 195 -7.42 -22.03 9.72
N LYS A 196 -7.07 -22.22 10.99
CA LYS A 196 -7.97 -21.98 12.13
C LYS A 196 -8.34 -20.50 12.27
N ALA A 197 -7.38 -19.58 12.09
CA ALA A 197 -7.64 -18.14 12.18
C ALA A 197 -8.64 -17.67 11.13
N VAL A 198 -8.46 -18.06 9.86
CA VAL A 198 -9.41 -17.73 8.79
C VAL A 198 -10.76 -18.43 8.98
N SER A 199 -10.78 -19.66 9.48
CA SER A 199 -12.01 -20.40 9.77
C SER A 199 -12.81 -19.82 10.93
N THR A 200 -12.15 -19.18 11.89
CA THR A 200 -12.80 -18.55 13.05
C THR A 200 -13.02 -17.05 12.87
N GLY A 201 -12.55 -16.46 11.77
CA GLY A 201 -12.67 -15.02 11.51
C GLY A 201 -11.79 -14.15 12.39
N ARG A 202 -10.66 -14.67 12.86
CA ARG A 202 -9.78 -13.98 13.79
C ARG A 202 -8.53 -13.49 13.08
N CYS A 203 -7.97 -12.40 13.57
CA CYS A 203 -6.61 -12.01 13.19
C CYS A 203 -5.59 -12.96 13.84
N LEU A 204 -4.50 -13.22 13.15
CA LEU A 204 -3.38 -14.02 13.65
C LEU A 204 -2.09 -13.21 13.53
N MET A 205 -1.32 -13.18 14.61
CA MET A 205 0.07 -12.76 14.61
C MET A 205 0.95 -14.01 14.76
N ALA A 206 1.81 -14.25 13.79
CA ALA A 206 2.73 -15.37 13.81
C ALA A 206 4.17 -14.88 13.75
N GLN A 207 4.90 -15.05 14.85
CA GLN A 207 6.35 -14.97 14.81
C GLN A 207 6.89 -16.30 14.28
N ALA A 208 7.62 -16.26 13.17
CA ALA A 208 8.23 -17.44 12.57
C ALA A 208 9.60 -17.08 12.01
N THR A 209 10.64 -17.84 12.34
CA THR A 209 11.99 -17.56 11.85
C THR A 209 12.09 -17.74 10.33
N THR A 210 13.09 -17.11 9.73
CA THR A 210 13.41 -17.34 8.31
C THR A 210 13.83 -18.79 8.10
N GLY A 211 13.58 -19.36 6.91
CA GLY A 211 13.93 -20.75 6.62
C GLY A 211 12.85 -21.80 6.95
N ILE A 212 11.84 -21.47 7.78
CA ILE A 212 10.68 -22.36 8.05
C ILE A 212 9.82 -22.60 6.78
N GLY A 213 9.93 -21.72 5.78
CA GLY A 213 9.03 -21.71 4.63
C GLY A 213 7.71 -21.01 4.96
N LYS A 214 7.79 -19.85 5.62
CA LYS A 214 6.65 -19.01 6.06
C LYS A 214 5.65 -18.77 4.94
N THR A 215 6.14 -18.31 3.78
CA THR A 215 5.31 -17.92 2.64
C THR A 215 4.42 -19.07 2.17
N LEU A 216 5.00 -20.25 1.97
CA LEU A 216 4.22 -21.42 1.58
C LEU A 216 3.33 -21.93 2.73
N GLY A 217 3.85 -21.90 3.96
CA GLY A 217 3.13 -22.29 5.17
C GLY A 217 1.93 -21.40 5.51
N THR A 218 1.86 -20.17 4.99
CA THR A 218 0.71 -19.27 5.13
C THR A 218 -0.17 -19.25 3.88
N LEU A 219 0.39 -19.33 2.68
CA LEU A 219 -0.37 -19.30 1.43
C LEU A 219 -1.17 -20.59 1.20
N PHE A 220 -0.56 -21.76 1.39
CA PHE A 220 -1.23 -23.06 1.24
C PHE A 220 -2.55 -23.17 2.04
N PRO A 221 -2.57 -22.97 3.38
CA PRO A 221 -3.82 -23.06 4.14
C PRO A 221 -4.81 -21.96 3.76
N MET A 222 -4.34 -20.80 3.29
CA MET A 222 -5.22 -19.72 2.86
C MET A 222 -5.97 -20.07 1.57
N LEU A 223 -5.29 -20.69 0.59
CA LEU A 223 -5.95 -21.21 -0.61
C LEU A 223 -6.93 -22.33 -0.27
N LYS A 224 -6.57 -23.24 0.65
CA LYS A 224 -7.51 -24.27 1.13
C LYS A 224 -8.76 -23.71 1.79
N ALA A 225 -8.69 -22.50 2.34
CA ALA A 225 -9.81 -21.83 2.99
C ALA A 225 -10.77 -21.14 2.00
N LEU A 226 -10.42 -21.01 0.71
CA LEU A 226 -11.23 -20.34 -0.30
C LEU A 226 -12.69 -20.84 -0.31
N ALA A 227 -12.90 -22.14 -0.52
CA ALA A 227 -14.23 -22.71 -0.63
C ALA A 227 -14.96 -22.79 0.72
N PRO A 228 -14.38 -23.37 1.80
CA PRO A 228 -15.09 -23.53 3.07
C PRO A 228 -15.47 -22.21 3.73
N GLN A 229 -14.68 -21.16 3.52
CA GLN A 229 -14.93 -19.83 4.10
C GLN A 229 -15.55 -18.85 3.12
N LYS A 230 -15.95 -19.31 1.92
CA LYS A 230 -16.57 -18.50 0.86
C LYS A 230 -15.76 -17.22 0.56
N LEU A 231 -14.44 -17.35 0.52
CA LEU A 231 -13.57 -16.22 0.22
C LEU A 231 -13.68 -15.89 -1.26
N ASP A 232 -13.85 -14.61 -1.57
CA ASP A 232 -13.79 -14.13 -2.95
C ASP A 232 -12.34 -14.15 -3.45
N LYS A 233 -11.41 -13.68 -2.61
CA LYS A 233 -9.99 -13.49 -2.94
C LYS A 233 -9.08 -13.58 -1.71
N VAL A 234 -7.81 -13.84 -1.97
CA VAL A 234 -6.71 -13.74 -1.01
C VAL A 234 -5.78 -12.59 -1.41
N LEU A 235 -5.44 -11.73 -0.46
CA LEU A 235 -4.43 -10.69 -0.67
C LEU A 235 -3.13 -11.09 0.02
N PHE A 236 -2.01 -11.10 -0.71
CA PHE A 236 -0.68 -11.26 -0.14
C PHE A 236 0.06 -9.93 -0.20
N LEU A 237 0.22 -9.29 0.95
CA LEU A 237 0.77 -7.95 1.07
C LEU A 237 2.18 -8.02 1.66
N THR A 238 3.11 -7.27 1.07
CA THR A 238 4.52 -7.22 1.51
C THR A 238 5.11 -5.82 1.35
N ALA A 239 6.05 -5.45 2.22
CA ALA A 239 6.64 -4.11 2.21
C ALA A 239 7.70 -3.89 1.11
N LYS A 240 8.26 -4.97 0.53
CA LYS A 240 9.46 -4.90 -0.34
C LYS A 240 9.36 -5.82 -1.55
N THR A 241 10.10 -5.47 -2.61
CA THR A 241 10.15 -6.25 -3.86
C THR A 241 10.54 -7.72 -3.68
N PRO A 242 11.56 -8.08 -2.87
CA PRO A 242 11.91 -9.50 -2.68
C PRO A 242 10.77 -10.34 -2.10
N GLY A 243 9.97 -9.77 -1.19
CA GLY A 243 8.81 -10.46 -0.63
C GLY A 243 7.73 -10.76 -1.67
N ARG A 244 7.56 -9.89 -2.69
CA ARG A 244 6.62 -10.15 -3.79
C ARG A 244 7.06 -11.36 -4.60
N LYS A 245 8.36 -11.42 -4.94
CA LYS A 245 8.92 -12.57 -5.66
C LYS A 245 8.72 -13.88 -4.88
N LEU A 246 8.98 -13.89 -3.58
CA LEU A 246 8.75 -15.08 -2.75
C LEU A 246 7.27 -15.54 -2.78
N ALA A 247 6.33 -14.61 -2.78
CA ALA A 247 4.91 -14.92 -2.86
C ALA A 247 4.51 -15.51 -4.22
N LEU A 248 5.03 -14.93 -5.32
CA LEU A 248 4.80 -15.45 -6.68
C LEU A 248 5.44 -16.83 -6.86
N ASP A 249 6.68 -17.01 -6.41
CA ASP A 249 7.38 -18.30 -6.47
C ASP A 249 6.60 -19.36 -5.65
N ALA A 250 6.07 -19.01 -4.47
CA ALA A 250 5.25 -19.93 -3.67
C ALA A 250 3.90 -20.26 -4.34
N ALA A 251 3.28 -19.30 -5.03
CA ALA A 251 2.07 -19.54 -5.80
C ALA A 251 2.35 -20.48 -6.98
N GLN A 252 3.47 -20.28 -7.68
CA GLN A 252 3.91 -21.15 -8.77
C GLN A 252 4.14 -22.59 -8.28
N VAL A 253 4.82 -22.78 -7.14
CA VAL A 253 5.02 -24.11 -6.55
C VAL A 253 3.68 -24.83 -6.27
N LEU A 254 2.67 -24.09 -5.80
CA LEU A 254 1.35 -24.66 -5.55
C LEU A 254 0.64 -25.05 -6.85
N VAL A 255 0.71 -24.21 -7.88
CA VAL A 255 0.16 -24.51 -9.22
C VAL A 255 0.85 -25.73 -9.84
N ASP A 256 2.18 -25.77 -9.82
CA ASP A 256 2.96 -26.87 -10.40
C ASP A 256 2.66 -28.21 -9.70
N SER A 257 2.45 -28.17 -8.38
CA SER A 257 2.07 -29.36 -7.60
C SER A 257 0.64 -29.84 -7.83
N ALA A 258 -0.22 -28.99 -8.41
CA ALA A 258 -1.62 -29.28 -8.66
C ALA A 258 -2.04 -28.74 -10.05
N PRO A 259 -1.67 -29.43 -11.15
CA PRO A 259 -1.94 -28.95 -12.51
C PRO A 259 -3.42 -28.67 -12.83
N GLY A 260 -4.34 -29.26 -12.07
CA GLY A 260 -5.79 -29.01 -12.18
C GLY A 260 -6.30 -27.81 -11.37
N LEU A 261 -5.42 -26.99 -10.78
CA LEU A 261 -5.80 -25.80 -10.01
C LEU A 261 -5.87 -24.57 -10.94
N PRO A 262 -7.06 -24.09 -11.33
CA PRO A 262 -7.20 -22.86 -12.12
C PRO A 262 -7.07 -21.66 -11.19
N LEU A 263 -5.87 -21.38 -10.69
CA LEU A 263 -5.61 -20.21 -9.85
C LEU A 263 -5.21 -19.01 -10.73
N ARG A 264 -5.88 -17.87 -10.57
CA ARG A 264 -5.43 -16.60 -11.17
C ARG A 264 -4.68 -15.77 -10.14
N VAL A 265 -3.39 -15.57 -10.35
CA VAL A 265 -2.46 -14.82 -9.51
C VAL A 265 -2.11 -13.51 -10.21
N LEU A 266 -2.22 -12.38 -9.53
CA LEU A 266 -1.87 -11.06 -10.05
C LEU A 266 -0.79 -10.41 -9.20
N GLU A 267 0.30 -9.95 -9.83
CA GLU A 267 1.23 -9.01 -9.22
C GLU A 267 0.80 -7.58 -9.50
N MET A 268 0.65 -6.76 -8.46
CA MET A 268 0.46 -5.32 -8.58
C MET A 268 1.75 -4.56 -8.28
N VAL A 269 2.15 -3.72 -9.23
CA VAL A 269 3.32 -2.84 -9.12
C VAL A 269 2.94 -1.38 -9.28
N ALA A 270 3.76 -0.50 -8.71
CA ALA A 270 3.57 0.94 -8.78
C ALA A 270 3.68 1.47 -10.23
N ARG A 271 3.03 2.61 -10.49
CA ARG A 271 2.95 3.22 -11.83
C ARG A 271 4.34 3.51 -12.42
N ASP A 272 5.27 3.96 -11.60
CA ASP A 272 6.66 4.25 -11.99
C ASP A 272 7.41 3.02 -12.53
N LYS A 273 6.97 1.81 -12.16
CA LYS A 273 7.55 0.54 -12.62
C LYS A 273 6.78 -0.14 -13.75
N ALA A 274 5.47 0.09 -13.83
CA ALA A 274 4.62 -0.51 -14.86
C ALA A 274 4.42 0.38 -16.10
N CYS A 275 4.56 1.70 -15.99
CA CYS A 275 4.24 2.61 -17.10
C CYS A 275 5.32 2.59 -18.18
N GLU A 276 4.93 2.35 -19.43
CA GLU A 276 5.82 2.42 -20.60
C GLU A 276 6.08 3.87 -21.09
N HIS A 277 5.36 4.86 -20.53
CA HIS A 277 5.40 6.27 -20.93
C HIS A 277 5.35 7.21 -19.71
N LEU A 278 6.42 7.21 -18.91
CA LEU A 278 6.49 8.00 -17.66
C LEU A 278 6.49 9.51 -17.87
N ASP A 279 6.95 9.94 -19.03
CA ASP A 279 6.99 11.33 -19.50
C ASP A 279 5.62 11.86 -19.94
N LYS A 280 4.62 10.98 -20.10
CA LYS A 280 3.32 11.32 -20.67
C LYS A 280 2.21 11.36 -19.61
N ALA A 281 1.23 12.21 -19.85
CA ALA A 281 0.03 12.28 -19.04
C ALA A 281 -0.93 11.11 -19.39
N CYS A 282 -1.71 10.65 -18.40
CA CYS A 282 -2.61 9.51 -18.56
C CYS A 282 -3.96 9.91 -19.21
N HIS A 283 -3.93 10.40 -20.44
CA HIS A 283 -5.11 10.66 -21.28
C HIS A 283 -4.80 10.39 -22.76
N GLY A 284 -5.83 10.16 -23.58
CA GLY A 284 -5.64 9.69 -24.96
C GLY A 284 -4.98 10.66 -25.94
N GLU A 285 -5.01 11.97 -25.67
CA GLU A 285 -4.25 12.96 -26.45
C GLU A 285 -2.74 12.92 -26.16
N SER A 286 -2.34 12.50 -24.95
CA SER A 286 -0.93 12.45 -24.54
C SER A 286 -0.33 11.06 -24.70
N CYS A 287 -1.02 10.02 -24.24
CA CYS A 287 -0.51 8.66 -24.16
C CYS A 287 -1.18 7.71 -25.17
N PRO A 288 -0.41 7.04 -26.05
CA PRO A 288 -0.97 6.13 -27.06
C PRO A 288 -1.65 4.89 -26.46
N LEU A 289 -1.24 4.48 -25.25
CA LEU A 289 -1.85 3.37 -24.51
C LEU A 289 -3.14 3.78 -23.77
N ALA A 290 -3.38 5.09 -23.61
CA ALA A 290 -4.61 5.62 -23.02
C ALA A 290 -5.69 5.86 -24.09
N LYS A 291 -5.28 6.23 -25.32
CA LYS A 291 -6.19 6.39 -26.46
C LYS A 291 -6.93 5.08 -26.75
N GLY A 292 -8.25 5.08 -26.93
CA GLY A 292 -9.06 3.88 -27.18
C GLY A 292 -8.82 2.74 -26.18
N PHE A 293 -8.47 3.07 -24.93
CA PHE A 293 -8.16 2.06 -23.91
C PHE A 293 -9.37 1.16 -23.63
N TYR A 294 -10.55 1.74 -23.44
CA TYR A 294 -11.76 0.98 -23.12
C TYR A 294 -12.29 0.18 -24.30
N ASP A 295 -12.01 0.60 -25.54
CA ASP A 295 -12.37 -0.17 -26.74
C ASP A 295 -11.54 -1.46 -26.85
N ARG A 296 -10.28 -1.42 -26.40
CA ARG A 296 -9.33 -2.56 -26.46
C ARG A 296 -9.32 -3.40 -25.17
N LEU A 297 -9.85 -2.86 -24.08
CA LEU A 297 -9.88 -3.49 -22.77
C LEU A 297 -10.58 -4.86 -22.75
N PRO A 298 -11.74 -5.09 -23.38
CA PRO A 298 -12.42 -6.38 -23.32
C PRO A 298 -11.54 -7.54 -23.82
N ALA A 299 -10.87 -7.36 -24.96
CA ALA A 299 -9.98 -8.36 -25.53
C ALA A 299 -8.75 -8.59 -24.62
N ALA A 300 -8.13 -7.51 -24.13
CA ALA A 300 -7.00 -7.59 -23.20
C ALA A 300 -7.36 -8.32 -21.90
N ARG A 301 -8.56 -8.03 -21.36
CA ARG A 301 -9.10 -8.66 -20.15
C ARG A 301 -9.36 -10.15 -20.38
N GLN A 302 -9.93 -10.51 -21.54
CA GLN A 302 -10.15 -11.91 -21.91
C GLN A 302 -8.83 -12.66 -21.97
N ALA A 303 -7.82 -12.13 -22.67
CA ALA A 303 -6.49 -12.73 -22.77
C ALA A 303 -5.84 -12.91 -21.38
N ALA A 304 -5.87 -11.85 -20.56
CA ALA A 304 -5.33 -11.91 -19.20
C ALA A 304 -6.03 -12.95 -18.31
N SER A 305 -7.35 -13.14 -18.46
CA SER A 305 -8.10 -14.12 -17.66
C SER A 305 -7.73 -15.59 -17.92
N GLN A 306 -7.04 -15.87 -19.02
CA GLN A 306 -6.59 -17.22 -19.39
C GLN A 306 -5.24 -17.58 -18.78
N LEU A 307 -4.49 -16.62 -18.25
CA LEU A 307 -3.21 -16.89 -17.60
C LEU A 307 -3.39 -17.15 -16.11
N THR A 308 -2.67 -18.16 -15.62
CA THR A 308 -2.55 -18.45 -14.20
C THR A 308 -1.75 -17.36 -13.48
N LEU A 309 -0.56 -17.01 -13.99
CA LEU A 309 0.33 -16.04 -13.35
C LEU A 309 0.42 -14.76 -14.20
N LEU A 310 -0.22 -13.70 -13.72
CA LEU A 310 -0.12 -12.34 -14.24
C LEU A 310 0.91 -11.56 -13.41
N ASP A 311 2.18 -11.94 -13.55
CA ASP A 311 3.28 -11.14 -13.03
C ASP A 311 3.51 -9.86 -13.87
N GLN A 312 4.44 -9.01 -13.45
CA GLN A 312 4.76 -7.78 -14.19
C GLN A 312 5.08 -8.04 -15.68
N ALA A 313 5.79 -9.12 -16.02
CA ALA A 313 6.23 -9.41 -17.38
C ALA A 313 5.07 -9.92 -18.25
N ALA A 314 4.29 -10.88 -17.75
CA ALA A 314 3.13 -11.43 -18.43
C ALA A 314 2.07 -10.35 -18.69
N LEU A 315 1.80 -9.50 -17.69
CA LEU A 315 0.83 -8.42 -17.83
C LEU A 315 1.31 -7.37 -18.85
N ARG A 316 2.60 -7.04 -18.86
CA ARG A 316 3.22 -6.15 -19.84
C ARG A 316 3.08 -6.72 -21.26
N GLN A 317 3.28 -8.02 -21.43
CA GLN A 317 3.16 -8.67 -22.74
C GLN A 317 1.73 -8.59 -23.29
N ILE A 318 0.72 -8.96 -22.49
CA ILE A 318 -0.69 -8.83 -22.88
C ILE A 318 -1.05 -7.38 -23.19
N ALA A 319 -0.62 -6.46 -22.33
CA ALA A 319 -0.90 -5.04 -22.52
C ALA A 319 -0.29 -4.52 -23.83
N ARG A 320 0.91 -4.98 -24.20
CA ARG A 320 1.55 -4.65 -25.49
C ARG A 320 0.79 -5.22 -26.68
N GLU A 321 0.40 -6.49 -26.62
CA GLU A 321 -0.35 -7.17 -27.69
C GLU A 321 -1.69 -6.48 -27.99
N HIS A 322 -2.37 -6.04 -26.94
CA HIS A 322 -3.65 -5.34 -27.06
C HIS A 322 -3.53 -3.81 -27.07
N GLN A 323 -2.30 -3.27 -27.03
CA GLN A 323 -2.01 -1.84 -27.04
C GLN A 323 -2.74 -1.04 -25.93
N VAL A 324 -2.86 -1.61 -24.73
CA VAL A 324 -3.46 -0.97 -23.55
C VAL A 324 -2.38 -0.66 -22.50
N CYS A 325 -2.70 0.20 -21.52
CA CYS A 325 -1.75 0.50 -20.45
C CYS A 325 -1.65 -0.69 -19.45
N PRO A 326 -0.45 -1.26 -19.21
CA PRO A 326 -0.29 -2.39 -18.28
C PRO A 326 -0.66 -2.03 -16.83
N TYR A 327 -0.37 -0.79 -16.40
CA TYR A 327 -0.73 -0.32 -15.06
C TYR A 327 -2.25 -0.36 -14.84
N TYR A 328 -3.05 0.18 -15.77
CA TYR A 328 -4.51 0.17 -15.63
C TYR A 328 -5.12 -1.21 -15.92
N LEU A 329 -4.51 -2.00 -16.80
CA LEU A 329 -4.90 -3.40 -16.97
C LEU A 329 -4.75 -4.18 -15.65
N SER A 330 -3.68 -3.93 -14.86
CA SER A 330 -3.51 -4.57 -13.55
C SER A 330 -4.67 -4.25 -12.59
N GLN A 331 -5.13 -2.99 -12.58
CA GLN A 331 -6.26 -2.57 -11.74
C GLN A 331 -7.57 -3.21 -12.19
N GLU A 332 -7.76 -3.36 -13.49
CA GLU A 332 -8.89 -4.08 -14.07
C GLU A 332 -8.87 -5.56 -13.67
N MET A 333 -7.71 -6.22 -13.80
CA MET A 333 -7.54 -7.63 -13.45
C MET A 333 -7.61 -7.91 -11.94
N ALA A 334 -7.37 -6.92 -11.08
CA ALA A 334 -7.55 -7.07 -9.63
C ALA A 334 -8.98 -7.48 -9.24
N ARG A 335 -9.98 -7.15 -10.06
CA ARG A 335 -11.38 -7.59 -9.87
C ARG A 335 -11.59 -9.08 -10.12
N TRP A 336 -10.73 -9.71 -10.92
CA TRP A 336 -10.93 -11.05 -11.47
C TRP A 336 -9.82 -12.05 -11.09
N ALA A 337 -8.79 -11.59 -10.37
CA ALA A 337 -7.75 -12.45 -9.79
C ALA A 337 -8.21 -13.11 -8.48
N ASP A 338 -7.71 -14.30 -8.19
CA ASP A 338 -7.99 -15.06 -6.96
C ASP A 338 -6.99 -14.74 -5.85
N LEU A 339 -5.72 -14.58 -6.22
CA LEU A 339 -4.62 -14.18 -5.36
C LEU A 339 -4.01 -12.89 -5.90
N VAL A 340 -3.96 -11.85 -5.08
CA VAL A 340 -3.31 -10.57 -5.45
C VAL A 340 -2.08 -10.35 -4.58
N VAL A 341 -0.90 -10.26 -5.20
CA VAL A 341 0.37 -9.95 -4.55
C VAL A 341 0.65 -8.45 -4.74
N ALA A 342 0.71 -7.69 -3.64
CA ALA A 342 0.81 -6.23 -3.69
C ALA A 342 1.61 -5.64 -2.51
N ASP A 343 1.90 -4.33 -2.59
CA ASP A 343 2.41 -3.57 -1.44
C ASP A 343 1.29 -3.26 -0.44
N TYR A 344 1.65 -3.01 0.83
CA TYR A 344 0.73 -2.62 1.90
C TYR A 344 -0.20 -1.46 1.53
N ASN A 345 0.28 -0.48 0.77
CA ASN A 345 -0.48 0.71 0.40
C ASN A 345 -1.74 0.40 -0.42
N TYR A 346 -1.78 -0.72 -1.15
CA TYR A 346 -2.95 -1.11 -1.93
C TYR A 346 -4.15 -1.50 -1.06
N TYR A 347 -3.96 -1.78 0.23
CA TYR A 347 -5.03 -2.15 1.16
C TYR A 347 -5.15 -1.21 2.37
N PHE A 348 -4.03 -0.78 2.94
CA PHE A 348 -4.02 -0.01 4.19
C PHE A 348 -4.10 1.50 3.99
N ASP A 349 -3.68 2.04 2.85
CA ASP A 349 -3.70 3.49 2.62
C ASP A 349 -5.12 4.10 2.63
N PHE A 350 -5.20 5.42 2.86
CA PHE A 350 -6.44 6.20 2.78
C PHE A 350 -7.21 5.98 1.47
N SER A 351 -6.50 5.93 0.35
CA SER A 351 -7.06 5.77 -1.00
C SER A 351 -6.68 4.42 -1.63
N ALA A 352 -6.45 3.41 -0.78
CA ALA A 352 -6.09 2.05 -1.16
C ALA A 352 -7.08 1.41 -2.15
N LEU A 353 -6.60 1.12 -3.36
CA LEU A 353 -7.39 0.54 -4.45
C LEU A 353 -8.08 -0.79 -4.06
N LEU A 354 -7.34 -1.76 -3.50
CA LEU A 354 -7.89 -3.08 -3.20
C LEU A 354 -8.93 -3.01 -2.08
N PHE A 355 -8.74 -2.14 -1.09
CA PHE A 355 -9.77 -1.93 -0.08
C PHE A 355 -11.01 -1.25 -0.66
N GLY A 356 -10.84 -0.23 -1.51
CA GLY A 356 -11.96 0.41 -2.21
C GLY A 356 -12.76 -0.57 -3.07
N LEU A 357 -12.06 -1.42 -3.83
CA LEU A 357 -12.68 -2.49 -4.62
C LEU A 357 -13.40 -3.51 -3.72
N ALA A 358 -12.81 -3.89 -2.60
CA ALA A 358 -13.43 -4.83 -1.65
C ALA A 358 -14.73 -4.29 -1.08
N GLN A 359 -14.77 -3.01 -0.70
CA GLN A 359 -15.99 -2.37 -0.20
C GLN A 359 -17.05 -2.23 -1.29
N ALA A 360 -16.66 -1.75 -2.48
CA ALA A 360 -17.58 -1.54 -3.59
C ALA A 360 -18.24 -2.85 -4.08
N ASN A 361 -17.50 -3.96 -4.05
CA ASN A 361 -17.96 -5.27 -4.51
C ASN A 361 -18.35 -6.21 -3.36
N GLN A 362 -18.33 -5.74 -2.10
CA GLN A 362 -18.67 -6.51 -0.90
C GLN A 362 -17.90 -7.84 -0.76
N TRP A 363 -16.61 -7.83 -1.11
CA TRP A 363 -15.79 -9.04 -1.11
C TRP A 363 -15.53 -9.58 0.31
N GLN A 364 -15.63 -10.90 0.45
CA GLN A 364 -15.09 -11.63 1.60
C GLN A 364 -13.61 -11.93 1.37
N LEU A 365 -12.74 -11.12 1.97
CA LEU A 365 -11.29 -11.21 1.79
C LEU A 365 -10.59 -11.90 2.95
N ALA A 366 -9.52 -12.63 2.65
CA ALA A 366 -8.49 -12.96 3.64
C ALA A 366 -7.15 -12.32 3.24
N VAL A 367 -6.43 -11.78 4.22
CA VAL A 367 -5.22 -10.98 3.99
C VAL A 367 -4.02 -11.62 4.69
N LEU A 368 -2.96 -11.84 3.93
CA LEU A 368 -1.64 -12.23 4.40
C LEU A 368 -0.74 -10.99 4.40
N VAL A 369 -0.09 -10.68 5.52
CA VAL A 369 0.86 -9.57 5.66
C VAL A 369 2.23 -10.15 6.02
N ASP A 370 3.12 -10.22 5.03
CA ASP A 370 4.49 -10.73 5.19
C ASP A 370 5.44 -9.61 5.61
N GLU A 371 6.39 -9.94 6.48
CA GLU A 371 7.27 -8.98 7.14
C GLU A 371 6.50 -7.83 7.80
N ALA A 372 5.42 -8.22 8.51
CA ALA A 372 4.48 -7.32 9.18
C ALA A 372 5.13 -6.37 10.20
N HIS A 373 6.37 -6.64 10.61
CA HIS A 373 7.15 -5.73 11.44
C HIS A 373 7.34 -4.35 10.79
N ASN A 374 7.28 -4.26 9.46
CA ASN A 374 7.36 -3.01 8.70
C ASN A 374 6.05 -2.20 8.72
N LEU A 375 4.92 -2.83 9.06
CA LEU A 375 3.60 -2.21 8.89
C LEU A 375 3.40 -1.01 9.83
N VAL A 376 4.07 -0.96 10.98
CA VAL A 376 4.00 0.19 11.90
C VAL A 376 4.54 1.44 11.23
N GLU A 377 5.76 1.37 10.70
CA GLU A 377 6.40 2.53 10.07
C GLU A 377 5.72 2.89 8.75
N ARG A 378 5.34 1.89 7.94
CA ARG A 378 4.55 2.12 6.72
C ARG A 378 3.19 2.77 7.04
N GLY A 379 2.53 2.34 8.12
CA GLY A 379 1.28 2.93 8.61
C GLY A 379 1.45 4.40 8.98
N ARG A 380 2.47 4.72 9.78
CA ARG A 380 2.80 6.12 10.12
C ARG A 380 3.02 6.98 8.88
N GLN A 381 3.69 6.46 7.86
CA GLN A 381 3.93 7.17 6.60
C GLN A 381 2.64 7.39 5.81
N MET A 382 1.79 6.35 5.66
CA MET A 382 0.50 6.44 4.94
C MET A 382 -0.45 7.48 5.55
N TYR A 383 -0.41 7.66 6.87
CA TYR A 383 -1.31 8.58 7.58
C TYR A 383 -0.64 9.86 8.08
N SER A 384 0.57 10.18 7.61
CA SER A 384 1.22 11.47 7.87
C SER A 384 1.14 12.38 6.64
N ALA A 385 1.34 13.68 6.86
CA ALA A 385 1.49 14.66 5.80
C ALA A 385 2.60 15.65 6.14
N SER A 386 3.27 16.17 5.11
CA SER A 386 4.29 17.21 5.29
C SER A 386 4.26 18.22 4.15
N LEU A 387 4.53 19.48 4.47
CA LEU A 387 4.70 20.55 3.50
C LEU A 387 6.08 21.18 3.67
N ASP A 388 6.83 21.25 2.58
CA ASP A 388 8.18 21.81 2.55
C ASP A 388 8.20 23.23 1.95
N GLN A 389 8.74 24.19 2.72
CA GLN A 389 8.72 25.60 2.32
C GLN A 389 9.66 25.90 1.14
N PHE A 390 10.72 25.11 0.92
CA PHE A 390 11.59 25.28 -0.23
C PHE A 390 10.81 24.94 -1.51
N SER A 391 10.21 23.75 -1.56
CA SER A 391 9.36 23.32 -2.69
C SER A 391 8.21 24.29 -2.94
N PHE A 392 7.54 24.74 -1.87
CA PHE A 392 6.48 25.74 -1.97
C PHE A 392 6.97 27.09 -2.53
N ASN A 393 8.14 27.57 -2.13
CA ASN A 393 8.68 28.83 -2.65
C ASN A 393 9.11 28.72 -4.13
N SER A 394 9.63 27.57 -4.55
CA SER A 394 10.01 27.30 -5.94
C SER A 394 8.78 27.28 -6.86
N MET A 395 7.78 26.45 -6.54
CA MET A 395 6.55 26.38 -7.34
C MET A 395 5.84 27.72 -7.41
N ARG A 396 5.92 28.56 -6.36
CA ARG A 396 5.23 29.87 -6.33
C ARG A 396 5.73 30.82 -7.40
N LYS A 397 6.96 30.66 -7.88
CA LYS A 397 7.51 31.47 -8.97
C LYS A 397 6.84 31.13 -10.30
N ILE A 398 6.63 29.85 -10.58
CA ILE A 398 6.07 29.32 -11.84
C ILE A 398 4.54 29.24 -11.86
N ALA A 399 3.88 29.31 -10.70
CA ALA A 399 2.42 29.24 -10.63
C ALA A 399 1.72 30.35 -11.46
N PRO A 400 0.57 30.04 -12.09
CA PRO A 400 -0.27 31.00 -12.81
C PRO A 400 -0.61 32.26 -12.01
N GLN A 401 -0.78 33.40 -12.69
CA GLN A 401 -1.07 34.70 -12.06
C GLN A 401 -2.35 34.69 -11.21
N VAL A 402 -3.39 33.99 -11.68
CA VAL A 402 -4.69 33.83 -10.97
C VAL A 402 -4.50 33.22 -9.57
N LEU A 403 -3.51 32.34 -9.40
CA LEU A 403 -3.25 31.64 -8.13
C LEU A 403 -2.36 32.43 -7.17
N LYS A 404 -1.68 33.49 -7.62
CA LYS A 404 -0.68 34.22 -6.81
C LYS A 404 -1.25 34.78 -5.51
N LYS A 405 -2.49 35.28 -5.53
CA LYS A 405 -3.15 35.84 -4.34
C LYS A 405 -3.36 34.78 -3.26
N SER A 406 -3.91 33.62 -3.63
CA SER A 406 -4.14 32.49 -2.71
C SER A 406 -2.83 31.92 -2.18
N LEU A 407 -1.83 31.75 -3.06
CA LEU A 407 -0.49 31.29 -2.66
C LEU A 407 0.22 32.29 -1.74
N GLN A 408 0.05 33.60 -1.95
CA GLN A 408 0.62 34.62 -1.07
C GLN A 408 -0.03 34.59 0.33
N ARG A 409 -1.33 34.27 0.42
CA ARG A 409 -2.00 34.05 1.70
C ARG A 409 -1.40 32.84 2.43
N VAL A 410 -1.22 31.70 1.76
CA VAL A 410 -0.54 30.52 2.33
C VAL A 410 0.86 30.89 2.82
N ASN A 411 1.64 31.61 2.01
CA ASN A 411 2.98 32.07 2.40
C ASN A 411 2.96 32.95 3.66
N ARG A 412 1.99 33.87 3.78
CA ARG A 412 1.87 34.74 4.95
C ARG A 412 1.58 33.94 6.21
N GLU A 413 0.58 33.05 6.17
CA GLU A 413 0.22 32.23 7.34
C GLU A 413 1.34 31.24 7.69
N TRP A 414 2.03 30.67 6.70
CA TRP A 414 3.20 29.82 6.92
C TRP A 414 4.32 30.55 7.66
N ASN A 415 4.66 31.78 7.22
CA ASN A 415 5.69 32.59 7.87
C ASN A 415 5.28 33.01 9.28
N ALA A 416 3.99 33.25 9.53
CA ALA A 416 3.49 33.54 10.87
C ALA A 416 3.72 32.37 11.84
N LEU A 417 3.50 31.12 11.41
CA LEU A 417 3.62 29.94 12.27
C LEU A 417 4.98 29.77 12.94
N HIS A 418 6.06 29.99 12.19
CA HIS A 418 7.41 29.73 12.68
C HIS A 418 8.16 31.01 13.08
N LYS A 419 7.52 32.18 13.01
CA LYS A 419 8.12 33.45 13.45
C LYS A 419 8.38 33.45 14.96
N GLU A 420 7.47 32.87 15.74
CA GLU A 420 7.52 32.82 17.20
C GLU A 420 8.35 31.64 17.74
N GLN A 421 8.76 30.72 16.87
CA GLN A 421 9.50 29.52 17.25
C GLN A 421 10.95 29.87 17.62
N THR A 422 11.33 29.53 18.85
CA THR A 422 12.65 29.82 19.45
C THR A 422 13.70 28.72 19.19
N SER A 423 13.26 27.50 18.91
CA SER A 423 14.12 26.33 18.69
C SER A 423 14.12 25.90 17.21
N PRO A 424 15.19 25.28 16.68
CA PRO A 424 15.17 24.68 15.34
C PRO A 424 14.06 23.65 15.12
N TYR A 425 13.61 22.98 16.19
CA TYR A 425 12.47 22.06 16.16
C TYR A 425 11.48 22.42 17.26
N GLN A 426 10.18 22.39 16.94
CA GLN A 426 9.12 22.60 17.91
C GLN A 426 7.88 21.77 17.54
N ALA A 427 7.29 21.11 18.54
CA ALA A 427 5.99 20.46 18.42
C ALA A 427 4.91 21.32 19.07
N TYR A 428 3.70 21.22 18.53
CA TYR A 428 2.56 22.04 18.92
C TYR A 428 1.39 21.14 19.34
N ALA A 429 0.60 21.64 20.29
CA ALA A 429 -0.53 20.89 20.83
C ALA A 429 -1.73 20.83 19.88
N LYS A 430 -1.84 21.78 18.94
CA LYS A 430 -2.95 21.91 17.99
C LYS A 430 -2.43 22.05 16.56
N ALA A 431 -3.24 21.64 15.60
CA ALA A 431 -3.01 21.89 14.19
C ALA A 431 -3.12 23.40 13.86
N PRO A 432 -2.51 23.88 12.76
CA PRO A 432 -2.42 25.31 12.47
C PRO A 432 -3.66 25.85 11.74
N ASP A 433 -4.74 26.16 12.46
CA ASP A 433 -6.06 26.54 11.89
C ASP A 433 -6.01 27.61 10.79
N LYS A 434 -5.26 28.70 11.01
CA LYS A 434 -5.13 29.80 10.02
C LYS A 434 -4.45 29.34 8.73
N LEU A 435 -3.42 28.49 8.83
CA LEU A 435 -2.77 27.91 7.67
C LEU A 435 -3.70 26.93 6.96
N LEU A 436 -4.40 26.08 7.70
CA LEU A 436 -5.35 25.13 7.13
C LEU A 436 -6.46 25.83 6.36
N GLN A 437 -7.00 26.93 6.88
CA GLN A 437 -7.95 27.76 6.16
C GLN A 437 -7.35 28.36 4.87
N ALA A 438 -6.10 28.85 4.94
CA ALA A 438 -5.40 29.36 3.75
C ALA A 438 -5.13 28.27 2.70
N LEU A 439 -4.76 27.06 3.15
CA LEU A 439 -4.54 25.90 2.29
C LEU A 439 -5.84 25.45 1.63
N SER A 440 -6.93 25.32 2.39
CA SER A 440 -8.26 24.97 1.86
C SER A 440 -8.72 25.92 0.76
N LEU A 441 -8.59 27.23 0.97
CA LEU A 441 -8.90 28.23 -0.05
C LEU A 441 -7.95 28.18 -1.26
N CYS A 442 -6.68 27.86 -1.03
CA CYS A 442 -5.71 27.70 -2.10
C CYS A 442 -5.98 26.44 -2.94
N THR A 443 -6.33 25.31 -2.31
CA THR A 443 -6.70 24.08 -3.00
C THR A 443 -8.00 24.25 -3.78
N ALA A 444 -8.98 25.00 -3.25
CA ALA A 444 -10.18 25.35 -4.00
C ALA A 444 -9.84 26.16 -5.26
N ALA A 445 -9.06 27.24 -5.12
CA ALA A 445 -8.64 28.06 -6.26
C ALA A 445 -7.81 27.29 -7.30
N ILE A 446 -6.95 26.35 -6.86
CA ILE A 446 -6.21 25.46 -7.76
C ILE A 446 -7.17 24.52 -8.49
N GLY A 447 -8.16 23.95 -7.80
CA GLY A 447 -9.20 23.12 -8.39
C GLY A 447 -10.02 23.87 -9.44
N ASP A 448 -10.41 25.11 -9.16
CA ASP A 448 -11.12 25.98 -10.10
C ASP A 448 -10.24 26.29 -11.33
N TYR A 449 -8.96 26.58 -11.13
CA TYR A 449 -8.03 26.80 -12.25
C TYR A 449 -7.89 25.56 -13.14
N LEU A 450 -7.77 24.37 -12.54
CA LEU A 450 -7.70 23.10 -13.26
C LEU A 450 -8.98 22.81 -14.05
N ASN A 451 -10.14 23.25 -13.55
CA ASN A 451 -11.41 23.20 -14.28
C ASN A 451 -11.34 24.03 -15.57
N ASP A 452 -10.83 25.25 -15.45
CA ASP A 452 -10.75 26.19 -16.57
C ASP A 452 -9.62 25.84 -17.56
N HIS A 453 -8.60 25.10 -17.12
CA HIS A 453 -7.40 24.78 -17.89
C HIS A 453 -7.09 23.27 -17.88
N PRO A 454 -7.79 22.45 -18.70
CA PRO A 454 -7.65 20.99 -18.71
C PRO A 454 -6.30 20.48 -19.22
N GLN A 455 -5.46 21.36 -19.80
CA GLN A 455 -4.05 21.06 -20.11
C GLN A 455 -3.20 20.85 -18.85
N GLY A 456 -3.76 21.12 -17.67
CA GLY A 456 -3.18 20.81 -16.39
C GLY A 456 -2.32 21.93 -15.84
N LEU A 457 -1.63 21.61 -14.74
CA LEU A 457 -0.65 22.47 -14.11
C LEU A 457 0.75 21.95 -14.39
N ASP A 458 1.74 22.83 -14.21
CA ASP A 458 3.11 22.39 -14.03
C ASP A 458 3.19 21.31 -12.93
N ALA A 459 4.04 20.31 -13.13
CA ALA A 459 4.15 19.16 -12.25
C ALA A 459 4.47 19.54 -10.80
N GLU A 460 5.23 20.61 -10.55
CA GLU A 460 5.52 21.07 -9.19
C GLU A 460 4.30 21.67 -8.50
N VAL A 461 3.48 22.43 -9.24
CA VAL A 461 2.25 23.02 -8.70
C VAL A 461 1.20 21.94 -8.45
N GLN A 462 1.10 20.96 -9.35
CA GLN A 462 0.24 19.80 -9.17
C GLN A 462 0.67 18.96 -7.96
N ARG A 463 1.98 18.76 -7.76
CA ARG A 463 2.50 18.07 -6.57
C ARG A 463 2.14 18.82 -5.28
N PHE A 464 2.36 20.14 -5.24
CA PHE A 464 1.96 20.95 -4.08
C PHE A 464 0.45 20.87 -3.81
N TYR A 465 -0.38 20.86 -4.86
CA TYR A 465 -1.82 20.70 -4.72
C TYR A 465 -2.20 19.39 -4.03
N PHE A 466 -1.61 18.26 -4.45
CA PHE A 466 -1.85 16.96 -3.79
C PHE A 466 -1.30 16.91 -2.37
N ASP A 467 -0.10 17.45 -2.14
CA ASP A 467 0.50 17.52 -0.80
C ASP A 467 -0.38 18.38 0.15
N ALA A 468 -0.94 19.49 -0.35
CA ALA A 468 -1.85 20.36 0.39
C ALA A 468 -3.21 19.69 0.69
N LEU A 469 -3.79 18.98 -0.30
CA LEU A 469 -5.01 18.20 -0.08
C LEU A 469 -4.80 17.11 0.98
N GLN A 470 -3.69 16.38 0.88
CA GLN A 470 -3.33 15.36 1.87
C GLN A 470 -3.09 15.99 3.25
N PHE A 471 -2.44 17.15 3.31
CA PHE A 471 -2.21 17.86 4.57
C PHE A 471 -3.52 18.30 5.23
N CYS A 472 -4.45 18.88 4.47
CA CYS A 472 -5.79 19.23 4.96
C CYS A 472 -6.56 17.98 5.44
N ARG A 473 -6.56 16.91 4.64
CA ARG A 473 -7.23 15.64 5.00
C ARG A 473 -6.68 15.03 6.29
N VAL A 474 -5.36 15.03 6.47
CA VAL A 474 -4.73 14.53 7.71
C VAL A 474 -5.03 15.46 8.89
N ALA A 475 -5.10 16.77 8.66
CA ALA A 475 -5.41 17.74 9.71
C ALA A 475 -6.83 17.56 10.28
N GLU A 476 -7.81 17.18 9.45
CA GLU A 476 -9.18 16.87 9.90
C GLU A 476 -9.22 15.67 10.88
N LEU A 477 -8.21 14.81 10.83
CA LEU A 477 -8.08 13.61 11.66
C LEU A 477 -7.19 13.82 12.89
N PHE A 478 -6.75 15.06 13.14
CA PHE A 478 -5.78 15.38 14.17
C PHE A 478 -6.35 15.15 15.58
N ASP A 479 -5.78 14.17 16.29
CA ASP A 479 -6.13 13.84 17.66
C ASP A 479 -4.86 13.54 18.49
N GLN A 480 -5.03 12.89 19.65
CA GLN A 480 -3.92 12.50 20.54
C GLN A 480 -2.87 11.56 19.90
N HIS A 481 -3.21 10.88 18.79
CA HIS A 481 -2.32 9.98 18.05
C HIS A 481 -1.45 10.72 17.03
N PHE A 482 -1.60 12.04 16.92
CA PHE A 482 -0.84 12.90 16.01
C PHE A 482 0.06 13.91 16.74
N VAL A 483 1.06 14.41 16.01
CA VAL A 483 1.89 15.54 16.40
C VAL A 483 1.96 16.51 15.24
N PHE A 484 1.68 17.79 15.50
CA PHE A 484 2.03 18.86 14.56
C PHE A 484 3.41 19.40 14.96
N ASP A 485 4.39 19.26 14.08
CA ASP A 485 5.76 19.71 14.31
C ASP A 485 6.31 20.58 13.18
N ILE A 486 7.21 21.49 13.54
CA ILE A 486 7.91 22.38 12.62
C ILE A 486 9.42 22.21 12.80
N SER A 487 10.09 21.84 11.72
CA SER A 487 11.55 21.75 11.64
C SER A 487 12.11 22.88 10.77
N LYS A 488 12.95 23.75 11.33
CA LYS A 488 13.66 24.81 10.62
C LYS A 488 15.02 24.32 10.11
N ARG A 489 15.34 24.65 8.87
CA ARG A 489 16.65 24.42 8.23
C ARG A 489 17.25 25.77 7.84
N GLN A 490 18.54 25.96 8.11
CA GLN A 490 19.26 27.12 7.59
C GLN A 490 19.54 26.92 6.11
N SER A 491 19.20 27.91 5.29
CA SER A 491 19.57 27.96 3.88
C SER A 491 20.88 28.75 3.73
N SER A 492 21.57 28.61 2.59
CA SER A 492 22.78 29.38 2.28
C SER A 492 22.54 30.90 2.21
N GLY A 493 21.27 31.33 2.13
CA GLY A 493 20.85 32.71 2.41
C GLY A 493 20.28 32.87 3.81
N GLN A 494 20.39 34.07 4.41
CA GLN A 494 19.99 34.44 5.78
C GLN A 494 18.53 34.11 6.22
N ARG A 495 17.71 33.45 5.40
CA ARG A 495 16.33 33.03 5.74
C ARG A 495 16.29 31.55 6.09
N SER A 496 15.78 31.24 7.28
CA SER A 496 15.41 29.88 7.69
C SER A 496 14.21 29.38 6.89
N LEU A 497 14.26 28.15 6.37
CA LEU A 497 13.15 27.47 5.74
C LEU A 497 12.53 26.46 6.71
N ALA A 498 11.22 26.25 6.65
CA ALA A 498 10.49 25.35 7.53
C ALA A 498 9.91 24.13 6.79
N LEU A 499 9.96 22.98 7.45
CA LEU A 499 9.18 21.78 7.12
C LEU A 499 8.07 21.66 8.15
N LEU A 500 6.82 21.68 7.68
CA LEU A 500 5.63 21.46 8.51
C LEU A 500 5.26 19.98 8.41
N CYS A 501 5.00 19.32 9.54
CA CYS A 501 4.60 17.91 9.54
C CYS A 501 3.41 17.67 10.45
N LEU A 502 2.37 17.04 9.90
CA LEU A 502 1.32 16.36 10.66
C LEU A 502 1.71 14.89 10.70
N ARG A 503 2.29 14.48 11.82
CA ARG A 503 2.87 13.16 12.01
C ARG A 503 1.90 12.26 12.74
N ASN A 504 1.44 11.21 12.08
CA ASN A 504 0.79 10.12 12.79
C ASN A 504 1.83 9.33 13.59
N VAL A 505 1.61 9.23 14.89
CA VAL A 505 2.51 8.54 15.83
C VAL A 505 1.99 7.13 16.12
N VAL A 506 0.67 6.95 16.13
CA VAL A 506 -0.02 5.67 16.32
C VAL A 506 -1.05 5.47 15.19
N PRO A 507 -0.79 4.56 14.22
CA PRO A 507 -1.68 4.36 13.06
C PRO A 507 -2.89 3.46 13.34
N ALA A 508 -3.01 2.95 14.57
CA ALA A 508 -4.01 1.98 15.00
C ALA A 508 -5.46 2.32 14.59
N GLY A 509 -5.85 3.60 14.73
CA GLY A 509 -7.20 4.06 14.40
C GLY A 509 -7.59 3.87 12.93
N PHE A 510 -6.60 3.86 12.02
CA PHE A 510 -6.82 3.72 10.58
C PHE A 510 -6.57 2.30 10.07
N ILE A 511 -5.62 1.60 10.68
CA ILE A 511 -5.35 0.19 10.35
C ILE A 511 -6.48 -0.72 10.85
N ARG A 512 -7.00 -0.50 12.06
CA ARG A 512 -8.02 -1.36 12.67
C ARG A 512 -9.26 -1.58 11.78
N PRO A 513 -9.90 -0.54 11.20
CA PRO A 513 -11.03 -0.73 10.28
C PRO A 513 -10.72 -1.64 9.10
N ARG A 514 -9.48 -1.57 8.58
CA ARG A 514 -9.01 -2.43 7.48
C ARG A 514 -8.84 -3.88 7.93
N LEU A 515 -8.31 -4.08 9.13
CA LEU A 515 -8.19 -5.42 9.73
C LEU A 515 -9.57 -6.06 9.99
N THR A 516 -10.55 -5.28 10.46
CA THR A 516 -11.89 -5.78 10.79
C THR A 516 -12.79 -6.00 9.58
N ALA A 517 -12.50 -5.35 8.45
CA ALA A 517 -13.28 -5.50 7.23
C ALA A 517 -12.97 -6.82 6.49
N ALA A 518 -11.79 -7.40 6.69
CA ALA A 518 -11.44 -8.71 6.16
C ALA A 518 -12.03 -9.83 7.03
N ARG A 519 -12.30 -10.98 6.42
CA ARG A 519 -12.64 -12.23 7.14
C ARG A 519 -11.55 -12.59 8.14
N SER A 520 -10.28 -12.47 7.74
CA SER A 520 -9.12 -12.69 8.60
C SER A 520 -7.89 -11.99 8.04
N VAL A 521 -7.06 -11.49 8.94
CA VAL A 521 -5.73 -10.96 8.62
C VAL A 521 -4.68 -11.74 9.38
N VAL A 522 -3.76 -12.34 8.64
CA VAL A 522 -2.60 -13.07 9.17
C VAL A 522 -1.37 -12.22 8.96
N MET A 523 -0.78 -11.77 10.05
CA MET A 523 0.46 -11.01 10.07
C MET A 523 1.60 -11.91 10.51
N PHE A 524 2.64 -12.02 9.71
CA PHE A 524 3.76 -12.90 10.01
C PHE A 524 5.10 -12.24 9.71
N SER A 525 6.09 -12.55 10.54
CA SER A 525 7.43 -11.97 10.48
C SER A 525 8.37 -12.76 11.39
N ALA A 526 9.68 -12.65 11.17
CA ALA A 526 10.68 -13.24 12.06
C ALA A 526 10.82 -12.52 13.40
N THR A 527 10.35 -11.27 13.48
CA THR A 527 10.56 -10.39 14.63
C THR A 527 9.26 -9.66 14.93
N LEU A 528 8.35 -10.30 15.66
CA LEU A 528 7.11 -9.68 16.15
C LEU A 528 7.04 -9.59 17.69
N SER A 529 8.11 -9.98 18.37
CA SER A 529 8.25 -9.80 19.82
C SER A 529 8.73 -8.38 20.15
N PRO A 530 8.11 -7.70 21.13
CA PRO A 530 7.00 -8.16 21.96
C PRO A 530 5.66 -7.96 21.25
N GLN A 531 4.76 -8.96 21.33
CA GLN A 531 3.44 -8.92 20.66
C GLN A 531 2.65 -7.63 20.94
N ARG A 532 2.69 -7.14 22.20
CA ARG A 532 1.95 -5.95 22.63
C ARG A 532 2.27 -4.71 21.79
N TYR A 533 3.53 -4.55 21.38
CA TYR A 533 3.98 -3.40 20.60
C TYR A 533 3.20 -3.27 19.28
N TYR A 534 3.11 -4.36 18.52
CA TYR A 534 2.39 -4.39 17.25
C TYR A 534 0.88 -4.40 17.45
N ARG A 535 0.38 -5.10 18.47
CA ARG A 535 -1.06 -5.11 18.79
C ARG A 535 -1.57 -3.70 19.02
N ASP A 536 -0.85 -2.93 19.83
CA ASP A 536 -1.26 -1.61 20.24
C ASP A 536 -1.09 -0.59 19.10
N LEU A 537 0.05 -0.62 18.37
CA LEU A 537 0.31 0.33 17.29
C LEU A 537 -0.49 0.08 16.01
N LEU A 538 -0.87 -1.16 15.73
CA LEU A 538 -1.67 -1.52 14.56
C LEU A 538 -3.17 -1.62 14.89
N GLY A 539 -3.56 -1.49 16.15
CA GLY A 539 -4.96 -1.54 16.57
C GLY A 539 -5.58 -2.92 16.38
N LEU A 540 -4.82 -3.98 16.63
CA LEU A 540 -5.30 -5.34 16.45
C LEU A 540 -6.49 -5.65 17.38
N PRO A 541 -7.52 -6.37 16.90
CA PRO A 541 -8.64 -6.76 17.75
C PRO A 541 -8.18 -7.54 19.00
N PRO A 542 -8.86 -7.42 20.16
CA PRO A 542 -8.49 -8.14 21.38
C PRO A 542 -8.46 -9.67 21.23
N ALA A 543 -9.30 -10.22 20.34
CA ALA A 543 -9.36 -11.64 20.04
C ALA A 543 -8.26 -12.13 19.06
N THR A 544 -7.27 -11.29 18.75
CA THR A 544 -6.14 -11.66 17.88
C THR A 544 -5.33 -12.78 18.51
N VAL A 545 -5.15 -13.85 17.75
CA VAL A 545 -4.36 -15.01 18.16
C VAL A 545 -2.87 -14.68 17.98
N TRP A 546 -2.04 -15.15 18.91
CA TRP A 546 -0.58 -15.07 18.82
C TRP A 546 0.03 -16.46 18.86
N ILE A 547 0.98 -16.69 17.97
CA ILE A 547 1.84 -17.87 17.99
C ILE A 547 3.30 -17.45 17.84
N ASP A 548 4.17 -18.12 18.58
CA ASP A 548 5.61 -18.12 18.37
C ASP A 548 5.98 -19.50 17.83
N VAL A 549 6.26 -19.57 16.53
CA VAL A 549 6.50 -20.83 15.82
C VAL A 549 7.90 -21.31 16.17
N GLU A 550 7.99 -22.58 16.56
CA GLU A 550 9.25 -23.24 16.88
C GLU A 550 10.28 -23.05 15.74
N SER A 551 11.50 -22.65 16.12
CA SER A 551 12.59 -22.45 15.19
C SER A 551 13.05 -23.80 14.63
N PRO A 552 13.33 -23.91 13.31
CA PRO A 552 13.90 -25.12 12.73
C PRO A 552 15.42 -25.21 12.99
N PHE A 553 15.98 -24.20 13.67
CA PHE A 553 17.39 -24.07 14.03
C PHE A 553 17.59 -24.43 15.50
N HIS A 554 18.72 -25.06 15.78
CA HIS A 554 19.19 -25.40 17.11
C HIS A 554 20.18 -24.35 17.64
N ALA A 555 20.24 -24.22 18.97
CA ALA A 555 21.05 -23.20 19.64
C ALA A 555 22.56 -23.41 19.46
N ASP A 556 23.00 -24.64 19.18
CA ASP A 556 24.39 -25.02 18.90
C ASP A 556 24.89 -24.53 17.53
N GLN A 557 23.97 -24.24 16.60
CA GLN A 557 24.31 -23.69 15.28
C GLN A 557 24.75 -22.23 15.33
N LEU A 558 24.19 -21.46 16.27
CA LEU A 558 24.46 -20.04 16.40
C LEU A 558 25.03 -19.73 17.77
N GLN A 559 26.34 -19.53 17.82
CA GLN A 559 26.96 -19.04 19.03
C GLN A 559 26.61 -17.56 19.20
N VAL A 560 25.88 -17.21 20.27
CA VAL A 560 25.57 -15.82 20.60
C VAL A 560 26.38 -15.41 21.83
N GLN A 561 27.25 -14.42 21.66
CA GLN A 561 28.11 -13.89 22.73
C GLN A 561 27.71 -12.46 23.06
N ILE A 562 27.44 -12.19 24.34
CA ILE A 562 27.35 -10.81 24.84
C ILE A 562 28.74 -10.36 25.27
N VAL A 563 29.17 -9.22 24.74
CA VAL A 563 30.39 -8.51 25.11
C VAL A 563 29.99 -7.30 25.95
N SER A 564 29.82 -7.52 27.25
CA SER A 564 29.28 -6.52 28.20
C SER A 564 30.31 -5.52 28.73
N GLN A 565 31.60 -5.76 28.49
CA GLN A 565 32.71 -4.89 28.88
C GLN A 565 32.89 -3.68 27.96
N ILE A 566 32.15 -3.60 26.85
CA ILE A 566 32.20 -2.48 25.90
C ILE A 566 30.87 -1.74 25.94
N SER A 567 30.92 -0.41 26.02
CA SER A 567 29.74 0.45 25.94
C SER A 567 29.74 1.25 24.64
N THR A 568 28.66 1.19 23.85
CA THR A 568 28.53 1.91 22.57
C THR A 568 27.68 3.18 22.67
N ARG A 569 27.33 3.60 23.90
CA ARG A 569 26.65 4.88 24.16
C ARG A 569 27.49 6.04 23.64
N PHE A 570 26.84 7.11 23.19
CA PHE A 570 27.49 8.25 22.53
C PHE A 570 28.73 8.77 23.29
N VAL A 571 28.61 8.92 24.60
CA VAL A 571 29.69 9.40 25.48
C VAL A 571 30.91 8.47 25.58
N HIS A 572 30.73 7.16 25.35
CA HIS A 572 31.79 6.15 25.44
C HIS A 572 32.33 5.73 24.07
N ARG A 573 31.77 6.23 22.96
CA ARG A 573 32.11 5.77 21.61
C ARG A 573 33.59 5.86 21.30
N GLN A 574 34.24 6.96 21.64
CA GLN A 574 35.68 7.12 21.37
C GLN A 574 36.52 6.06 22.08
N ALA A 575 36.22 5.78 23.35
CA ALA A 575 36.90 4.77 24.15
C ALA A 575 36.60 3.34 23.69
N SER A 576 35.45 3.12 23.04
CA SER A 576 35.04 1.80 22.53
C SER A 576 35.74 1.37 21.23
N LEU A 577 36.33 2.31 20.47
CA LEU A 577 36.87 2.03 19.13
C LEU A 577 37.95 0.93 19.14
N ALA A 578 39.01 1.12 19.92
CA ALA A 578 40.12 0.15 19.97
C ALA A 578 39.69 -1.23 20.51
N PRO A 579 38.93 -1.32 21.62
CA PRO A 579 38.38 -2.60 22.09
C PRO A 579 37.55 -3.36 21.03
N ILE A 580 36.74 -2.64 20.24
CA ILE A 580 35.94 -3.25 19.16
C ILE A 580 36.85 -3.77 18.05
N VAL A 581 37.82 -2.97 17.60
CA VAL A 581 38.78 -3.37 16.55
C VAL A 581 39.55 -4.61 16.97
N ASP A 582 40.09 -4.62 18.19
CA ASP A 582 40.84 -5.76 18.72
C ASP A 582 39.98 -7.01 18.84
N LEU A 583 38.72 -6.86 19.28
CA LEU A 583 37.77 -7.97 19.39
C LEU A 583 37.48 -8.58 18.02
N MET A 584 37.19 -7.73 17.02
CA MET A 584 36.91 -8.16 15.66
C MET A 584 38.11 -8.87 15.03
N ALA A 585 39.32 -8.32 15.20
CA ALA A 585 40.54 -8.91 14.67
C ALA A 585 40.90 -10.25 15.35
N ARG A 586 40.73 -10.33 16.68
CA ARG A 586 40.91 -11.59 17.44
C ARG A 586 39.93 -12.66 16.96
N GLN A 587 38.65 -12.31 16.79
CA GLN A 587 37.66 -13.24 16.28
C GLN A 587 37.97 -13.69 14.85
N PHE A 588 38.32 -12.75 13.97
CA PHE A 588 38.69 -13.06 12.60
C PHE A 588 39.90 -14.00 12.54
N SER A 589 40.93 -13.75 13.36
CA SER A 589 42.12 -14.59 13.43
C SER A 589 41.83 -16.01 13.93
N ALA A 590 40.88 -16.15 14.88
CA ALA A 590 40.48 -17.45 15.40
C ALA A 590 39.66 -18.27 14.39
N ARG A 591 38.84 -17.61 13.57
CA ARG A 591 38.05 -18.25 12.50
C ARG A 591 37.96 -17.32 11.29
N PRO A 592 38.90 -17.39 10.33
CA PRO A 592 38.85 -16.58 9.12
C PRO A 592 37.62 -16.90 8.27
N GLY A 593 37.05 -15.87 7.64
CA GLY A 593 35.86 -15.99 6.81
C GLY A 593 35.17 -14.66 6.63
N ASN A 594 33.93 -14.67 6.15
CA ASN A 594 33.16 -13.46 5.94
C ASN A 594 32.38 -13.05 7.19
N TYR A 595 32.59 -11.81 7.63
CA TYR A 595 31.86 -11.20 8.74
C TYR A 595 31.19 -9.89 8.32
N LEU A 596 30.08 -9.56 8.99
CA LEU A 596 29.40 -8.28 8.81
C LEU A 596 29.29 -7.54 10.14
N ALA A 597 29.87 -6.34 10.21
CA ALA A 597 29.89 -5.48 11.38
C ALA A 597 28.88 -4.35 11.25
N PHE A 598 27.99 -4.22 12.24
CA PHE A 598 26.88 -3.28 12.26
C PHE A 598 27.07 -2.19 13.31
N PHE A 599 26.92 -0.94 12.89
CA PHE A 599 27.10 0.25 13.74
C PHE A 599 25.87 1.16 13.73
N SER A 600 25.76 2.05 14.72
CA SER A 600 24.60 2.96 14.87
C SER A 600 24.56 4.12 13.89
N SER A 601 25.68 4.47 13.25
CA SER A 601 25.78 5.59 12.32
C SER A 601 26.97 5.44 11.38
N PHE A 602 26.93 6.14 10.25
CA PHE A 602 28.04 6.20 9.30
C PHE A 602 29.33 6.73 9.91
N ASP A 603 29.24 7.73 10.80
CA ASP A 603 30.44 8.31 11.42
C ASP A 603 31.13 7.30 12.34
N TYR A 604 30.35 6.54 13.11
CA TYR A 604 30.91 5.51 13.99
C TYR A 604 31.47 4.34 13.19
N LEU A 605 30.76 3.92 12.14
CA LEU A 605 31.24 2.95 11.16
C LEU A 605 32.59 3.35 10.58
N GLN A 606 32.71 4.59 10.09
CA GLN A 606 33.95 5.09 9.47
C GLN A 606 35.12 5.14 10.46
N GLN A 607 34.89 5.59 11.69
CA GLN A 607 35.93 5.61 12.73
C GLN A 607 36.48 4.21 13.03
N VAL A 608 35.59 3.22 13.18
CA VAL A 608 36.01 1.83 13.45
C VAL A 608 36.68 1.23 12.22
N ALA A 609 36.13 1.41 11.02
CA ALA A 609 36.71 0.89 9.78
C ALA A 609 38.11 1.47 9.50
N GLN A 610 38.30 2.78 9.69
CA GLN A 610 39.61 3.42 9.52
C GLN A 610 40.64 2.91 10.53
N LEU A 611 40.26 2.78 11.80
CA LEU A 611 41.16 2.21 12.82
C LEU A 611 41.48 0.74 12.52
N PHE A 612 40.48 -0.04 12.11
CA PHE A 612 40.65 -1.43 11.70
C PHE A 612 41.60 -1.58 10.50
N ALA A 613 41.46 -0.71 9.48
CA ALA A 613 42.36 -0.67 8.33
C ALA A 613 43.81 -0.36 8.71
N HIS A 614 44.00 0.56 9.65
CA HIS A 614 45.33 0.98 10.09
C HIS A 614 46.00 -0.08 10.97
N SER A 615 45.27 -0.66 11.93
CA SER A 615 45.79 -1.63 12.88
C SER A 615 45.92 -3.05 12.29
N HIS A 616 45.07 -3.43 11.34
CA HIS A 616 45.02 -4.77 10.74
C HIS A 616 44.92 -4.73 9.20
N PRO A 617 45.93 -4.17 8.49
CA PRO A 617 45.87 -3.97 7.04
C PRO A 617 45.82 -5.25 6.20
N HIS A 618 46.12 -6.40 6.81
CA HIS A 618 46.07 -7.72 6.16
C HIS A 618 44.66 -8.31 6.08
N ILE A 619 43.69 -7.77 6.83
CA ILE A 619 42.29 -8.23 6.79
C ILE A 619 41.54 -7.41 5.74
N GLN A 620 40.98 -8.08 4.74
CA GLN A 620 40.17 -7.43 3.72
C GLN A 620 38.91 -6.82 4.35
N GLN A 621 38.55 -5.61 3.89
CA GLN A 621 37.36 -4.92 4.37
C GLN A 621 36.60 -4.23 3.26
N TRP A 622 35.29 -4.11 3.47
CA TRP A 622 34.38 -3.42 2.58
C TRP A 622 33.47 -2.53 3.44
N SER A 623 33.10 -1.34 2.96
CA SER A 623 32.28 -0.41 3.76
C SER A 623 31.09 0.13 2.99
N GLN A 624 29.95 0.19 3.65
CA GLN A 624 28.78 0.89 3.16
C GLN A 624 29.04 2.41 3.09
N SER A 625 28.83 2.99 1.92
CA SER A 625 28.83 4.44 1.68
C SER A 625 27.45 5.08 1.95
N ARG A 626 27.45 6.39 2.22
CA ARG A 626 26.22 7.18 2.37
C ARG A 626 25.51 7.30 1.02
N GLY A 627 24.20 7.11 0.99
CA GLY A 627 23.39 7.30 -0.23
C GLY A 627 23.61 6.23 -1.30
N MET A 628 24.14 5.06 -0.93
CA MET A 628 24.38 3.93 -1.83
C MET A 628 23.11 3.54 -2.61
N ASP A 629 23.20 3.60 -3.94
CA ASP A 629 22.17 3.17 -4.88
C ASP A 629 22.09 1.64 -4.97
N GLU A 630 21.12 1.12 -5.71
CA GLU A 630 20.85 -0.33 -5.74
C GLU A 630 21.99 -1.14 -6.37
N SER A 631 22.63 -0.61 -7.42
CA SER A 631 23.79 -1.24 -8.06
C SER A 631 24.99 -1.29 -7.12
N SER A 632 25.29 -0.22 -6.39
CA SER A 632 26.38 -0.20 -5.42
C SER A 632 26.11 -1.12 -4.23
N ARG A 633 24.84 -1.28 -3.82
CA ARG A 633 24.46 -2.27 -2.78
C ARG A 633 24.71 -3.69 -3.26
N GLN A 634 24.32 -3.98 -4.49
CA GLN A 634 24.54 -5.28 -5.09
C GLN A 634 26.05 -5.59 -5.21
N ALA A 635 26.85 -4.63 -5.67
CA ALA A 635 28.30 -4.77 -5.75
C ALA A 635 28.97 -4.99 -4.39
N PHE A 636 28.45 -4.38 -3.31
CA PHE A 636 28.90 -4.65 -1.94
C PHE A 636 28.60 -6.09 -1.51
N LEU A 637 27.41 -6.60 -1.80
CA LEU A 637 27.02 -7.97 -1.47
C LEU A 637 27.79 -9.02 -2.28
N GLU A 638 28.14 -8.72 -3.52
CA GLU A 638 28.92 -9.59 -4.40
C GLU A 638 30.34 -9.87 -3.89
N GLN A 639 30.85 -9.06 -2.96
CA GLN A 639 32.12 -9.33 -2.27
C GLN A 639 32.04 -10.57 -1.35
N PHE A 640 30.84 -10.91 -0.88
CA PHE A 640 30.59 -12.03 0.03
C PHE A 640 30.40 -13.34 -0.76
N THR A 641 31.50 -13.92 -1.20
CA THR A 641 31.53 -15.22 -1.88
C THR A 641 31.76 -16.35 -0.87
N ALA A 642 31.60 -17.61 -1.27
CA ALA A 642 31.83 -18.74 -0.35
C ALA A 642 33.32 -18.91 0.02
N GLN A 643 34.23 -18.31 -0.76
CA GLN A 643 35.68 -18.41 -0.61
C GLN A 643 36.34 -17.12 -0.12
N SER A 644 35.62 -15.98 -0.15
CA SER A 644 36.15 -14.72 0.35
C SER A 644 36.32 -14.73 1.87
N GLN A 645 37.20 -13.88 2.35
CA GLN A 645 37.43 -13.67 3.77
C GLN A 645 37.61 -12.18 4.01
N GLY A 646 36.83 -11.61 4.92
CA GLY A 646 36.90 -10.18 5.22
C GLY A 646 35.77 -9.71 6.11
N VAL A 647 35.81 -8.43 6.42
CA VAL A 647 34.82 -7.77 7.27
C VAL A 647 34.13 -6.67 6.49
N GLY A 648 32.82 -6.84 6.26
CA GLY A 648 31.98 -5.75 5.77
C GLY A 648 31.52 -4.86 6.92
N PHE A 649 31.49 -3.55 6.69
CA PHE A 649 31.04 -2.55 7.65
C PHE A 649 29.74 -1.91 7.15
N ALA A 650 28.68 -1.98 7.95
CA ALA A 650 27.34 -1.49 7.59
C ALA A 650 26.65 -0.77 8.75
N VAL A 651 25.65 0.06 8.43
CA VAL A 651 24.80 0.72 9.44
C VAL A 651 23.60 -0.17 9.76
N LEU A 652 23.33 -0.38 11.05
CA LEU A 652 22.19 -1.19 11.50
C LEU A 652 20.85 -0.53 11.13
N GLY A 653 19.91 -1.31 10.61
CA GLY A 653 18.62 -0.79 10.13
C GLY A 653 18.68 -0.04 8.79
N GLY A 654 19.83 -0.08 8.10
CA GLY A 654 19.97 0.33 6.71
C GLY A 654 19.68 -0.80 5.73
N ALA A 655 20.04 -0.61 4.45
CA ALA A 655 19.78 -1.57 3.36
C ALA A 655 20.33 -2.99 3.60
N PHE A 656 21.39 -3.14 4.39
CA PHE A 656 22.03 -4.44 4.66
C PHE A 656 21.52 -5.13 5.94
N GLY A 657 20.76 -4.45 6.80
CA GLY A 657 20.11 -5.08 7.95
C GLY A 657 18.86 -5.88 7.57
N GLU A 658 18.26 -5.57 6.42
CA GLU A 658 16.99 -6.13 5.98
C GLU A 658 17.02 -6.54 4.51
N GLY A 659 16.69 -7.80 4.19
CA GLY A 659 16.40 -8.24 2.82
C GLY A 659 17.61 -8.77 2.01
N ILE A 660 18.79 -8.91 2.63
CA ILE A 660 19.96 -9.53 2.01
C ILE A 660 20.00 -11.04 2.25
N ASP A 661 20.49 -11.82 1.28
CA ASP A 661 20.59 -13.27 1.38
C ASP A 661 22.04 -13.75 1.16
N LEU A 662 22.71 -14.11 2.26
CA LEU A 662 24.11 -14.56 2.29
C LEU A 662 24.20 -15.92 3.02
N PRO A 663 23.77 -17.04 2.40
CA PRO A 663 23.73 -18.34 3.04
C PRO A 663 25.12 -18.99 3.20
N GLY A 664 25.26 -19.85 4.21
CA GLY A 664 26.45 -20.66 4.45
C GLY A 664 27.74 -19.84 4.64
N ALA A 665 28.81 -20.27 3.97
CA ALA A 665 30.14 -19.65 4.10
C ALA A 665 30.21 -18.18 3.62
N ARG A 666 29.18 -17.68 2.93
CA ARG A 666 29.09 -16.27 2.53
C ARG A 666 28.95 -15.33 3.73
N LEU A 667 28.45 -15.79 4.88
CA LEU A 667 28.43 -15.01 6.11
C LEU A 667 28.51 -15.92 7.33
N ILE A 668 29.70 -16.03 7.93
CA ILE A 668 29.95 -16.93 9.07
C ILE A 668 29.79 -16.23 10.43
N GLY A 669 29.66 -14.91 10.44
CA GLY A 669 29.37 -14.21 11.68
C GLY A 669 29.02 -12.74 11.53
N ALA A 670 28.48 -12.17 12.60
CA ALA A 670 28.12 -10.76 12.68
C ALA A 670 28.61 -10.13 13.99
N PHE A 671 29.13 -8.91 13.87
CA PHE A 671 29.45 -8.05 15.01
C PHE A 671 28.37 -6.96 15.10
N ILE A 672 27.64 -6.87 16.21
CA ILE A 672 26.58 -5.88 16.38
C ILE A 672 26.98 -4.94 17.51
N ALA A 673 27.61 -3.82 17.14
CA ALA A 673 28.12 -2.80 18.06
C ALA A 673 27.11 -1.67 18.30
N THR A 674 25.84 -2.04 18.53
CA THR A 674 24.76 -1.10 18.89
C THR A 674 23.47 -1.86 19.23
N LEU A 675 22.62 -1.26 20.08
CA LEU A 675 21.22 -1.71 20.29
C LEU A 675 20.27 -1.28 19.16
N GLY A 676 20.75 -0.61 18.11
CA GLY A 676 19.90 -0.16 16.99
C GLY A 676 18.87 0.90 17.34
N LEU A 677 19.01 1.53 18.52
CA LEU A 677 18.11 2.56 19.01
C LEU A 677 18.02 3.71 17.99
N ALA A 678 16.81 4.24 17.81
CA ALA A 678 16.61 5.44 17.01
C ALA A 678 17.48 6.60 17.52
N GLN A 679 17.85 7.51 16.63
CA GLN A 679 18.66 8.67 17.01
C GLN A 679 17.96 9.51 18.08
N LEU A 680 18.68 9.93 19.10
CA LEU A 680 18.18 10.92 20.05
C LEU A 680 18.09 12.26 19.34
N ASN A 681 16.87 12.65 19.00
CA ASN A 681 16.59 13.91 18.35
C ASN A 681 15.25 14.47 18.85
N PRO A 682 14.98 15.77 18.65
CA PRO A 682 13.76 16.38 19.16
C PRO A 682 12.46 15.73 18.67
N VAL A 683 12.46 15.16 17.46
CA VAL A 683 11.31 14.42 16.90
C VAL A 683 11.05 13.16 17.74
N ASN A 684 12.05 12.30 17.91
CA ASN A 684 11.92 11.05 18.66
C ASN A 684 11.62 11.30 20.14
N GLU A 685 12.11 12.38 20.73
CA GLU A 685 11.72 12.77 22.08
C GLU A 685 10.23 13.13 22.18
N GLN A 686 9.66 13.78 21.16
CA GLN A 686 8.21 13.99 21.09
C GLN A 686 7.44 12.68 20.88
N LEU A 687 7.93 11.77 20.03
CA LEU A 687 7.34 10.44 19.91
C LEU A 687 7.36 9.69 21.25
N LYS A 688 8.48 9.73 21.99
CA LYS A 688 8.61 9.13 23.34
C LYS A 688 7.57 9.70 24.30
N GLN A 689 7.40 11.03 24.33
CA GLN A 689 6.39 11.67 25.18
C GLN A 689 4.97 11.24 24.82
N ARG A 690 4.64 11.18 23.52
CA ARG A 690 3.32 10.71 23.06
C ARG A 690 3.08 9.24 23.38
N MET A 691 4.07 8.39 23.15
CA MET A 691 4.00 6.96 23.48
C MET A 691 3.82 6.74 24.98
N ALA A 692 4.50 7.52 25.83
CA ALA A 692 4.30 7.47 27.28
C ALA A 692 2.88 7.87 27.68
N ALA A 693 2.33 8.93 27.06
CA ALA A 693 0.98 9.39 27.35
C ALA A 693 -0.11 8.37 26.94
N ILE A 694 0.10 7.65 25.83
CA ILE A 694 -0.89 6.71 25.29
C ILE A 694 -0.77 5.31 25.93
N PHE A 695 0.47 4.81 26.12
CA PHE A 695 0.73 3.42 26.51
C PHE A 695 1.48 3.25 27.84
N GLY A 696 1.94 4.33 28.48
CA GLY A 696 2.75 4.28 29.70
C GLY A 696 4.24 3.99 29.48
N ASP A 697 4.61 3.31 28.40
CA ASP A 697 5.98 2.85 28.12
C ASP A 697 6.66 3.62 26.97
N GLY A 698 6.89 4.93 27.16
CA GLY A 698 7.39 5.80 26.08
C GLY A 698 8.77 5.45 25.53
N TYR A 699 9.73 5.09 26.40
CA TYR A 699 11.08 4.72 25.96
C TYR A 699 11.08 3.44 25.14
N ASP A 700 10.30 2.45 25.57
CA ASP A 700 10.33 1.13 24.95
C ASP A 700 9.72 1.14 23.55
N TYR A 701 8.57 1.81 23.39
CA TYR A 701 7.86 1.91 22.11
C TYR A 701 8.62 2.76 21.08
N THR A 702 9.39 3.76 21.53
CA THR A 702 10.11 4.66 20.63
C THR A 702 11.52 4.15 20.30
N TYR A 703 12.22 3.57 21.28
CA TYR A 703 13.65 3.24 21.14
C TYR A 703 13.94 1.75 21.26
N LEU A 704 13.55 1.11 22.36
CA LEU A 704 14.02 -0.24 22.69
C LEU A 704 13.48 -1.31 21.75
N PHE A 705 12.15 -1.42 21.60
CA PHE A 705 11.55 -2.48 20.79
C PHE A 705 11.96 -2.38 19.31
N PRO A 706 11.88 -1.21 18.65
CA PRO A 706 12.36 -1.08 17.27
C PRO A 706 13.87 -1.32 17.13
N GLY A 707 14.65 -0.96 18.15
CA GLY A 707 16.10 -1.15 18.14
C GLY A 707 16.49 -2.62 18.20
N VAL A 708 15.97 -3.36 19.19
CA VAL A 708 16.24 -4.80 19.35
C VAL A 708 15.70 -5.58 18.15
N GLN A 709 14.56 -5.19 17.59
CA GLN A 709 14.05 -5.79 16.35
C GLN A 709 15.11 -5.76 15.22
N LYS A 710 15.77 -4.61 15.00
CA LYS A 710 16.85 -4.50 13.99
C LYS A 710 18.05 -5.38 14.32
N VAL A 711 18.41 -5.50 15.60
CA VAL A 711 19.49 -6.40 16.06
C VAL A 711 19.16 -7.83 15.68
N VAL A 712 17.95 -8.31 15.99
CA VAL A 712 17.52 -9.68 15.68
C VAL A 712 17.49 -9.93 14.18
N GLN A 713 17.01 -8.96 13.39
CA GLN A 713 17.00 -9.06 11.93
C GLN A 713 18.40 -9.14 11.31
N ALA A 714 19.37 -8.41 11.86
CA ALA A 714 20.76 -8.43 11.41
C ALA A 714 21.46 -9.74 11.82
N ALA A 715 21.26 -10.18 13.06
CA ALA A 715 21.79 -11.45 13.55
C ALA A 715 21.21 -12.66 12.81
N GLY A 716 19.91 -12.62 12.47
CA GLY A 716 19.23 -13.65 11.68
C GLY A 716 19.71 -13.76 10.22
N ARG A 717 20.70 -12.95 9.79
CA ARG A 717 21.38 -13.11 8.49
C ARG A 717 22.47 -14.17 8.53
N VAL A 718 23.02 -14.47 9.70
CA VAL A 718 24.11 -15.44 9.86
C VAL A 718 23.63 -16.87 9.67
N ILE A 719 22.36 -17.16 9.98
CA ILE A 719 21.76 -18.50 9.85
C ILE A 719 20.54 -18.43 8.93
N ARG A 720 20.59 -19.13 7.80
CA ARG A 720 19.52 -19.21 6.80
C ARG A 720 19.04 -20.64 6.56
N THR A 721 19.96 -21.59 6.58
CA THR A 721 19.71 -23.02 6.37
C THR A 721 19.98 -23.81 7.64
N GLN A 722 19.42 -25.01 7.75
CA GLN A 722 19.67 -25.91 8.88
C GLN A 722 21.11 -26.44 8.94
N GLN A 723 21.93 -26.18 7.93
CA GLN A 723 23.35 -26.57 7.91
C GLN A 723 24.27 -25.40 8.25
N ASP A 724 23.74 -24.18 8.29
CA ASP A 724 24.55 -23.01 8.59
C ASP A 724 25.02 -23.06 10.05
N GLN A 725 26.25 -22.61 10.27
CA GLN A 725 26.82 -22.40 11.59
C GLN A 725 27.52 -21.06 11.62
N GLY A 726 27.32 -20.30 12.69
CA GLY A 726 27.95 -18.99 12.79
C GLY A 726 27.95 -18.38 14.18
N LEU A 727 28.49 -17.18 14.24
CA LEU A 727 28.72 -16.43 15.48
C LEU A 727 28.07 -15.06 15.40
N VAL A 728 27.34 -14.69 16.44
CA VAL A 728 26.86 -13.32 16.64
C VAL A 728 27.48 -12.77 17.91
N MET A 729 28.22 -11.67 17.80
CA MET A 729 28.71 -10.90 18.94
C MET A 729 27.84 -9.66 19.15
N LEU A 730 27.15 -9.61 20.27
CA LEU A 730 26.37 -8.46 20.72
C LEU A 730 27.26 -7.57 21.60
N ILE A 731 27.73 -6.46 21.03
CA ILE A 731 28.76 -5.61 21.64
C ILE A 731 28.11 -4.36 22.22
N ASP A 732 27.64 -4.48 23.46
CA ASP A 732 27.20 -3.39 24.33
C ASP A 732 26.84 -3.97 25.72
N ASP A 733 27.17 -3.25 26.79
CA ASP A 733 26.80 -3.60 28.17
C ASP A 733 25.28 -3.81 28.35
N ARG A 734 24.44 -3.06 27.63
CA ARG A 734 22.98 -3.16 27.74
C ARG A 734 22.41 -4.49 27.26
N PHE A 735 23.13 -5.26 26.44
CA PHE A 735 22.65 -6.60 26.06
C PHE A 735 22.62 -7.57 27.24
N ALA A 736 23.39 -7.31 28.30
CA ALA A 736 23.35 -8.07 29.54
C ALA A 736 22.11 -7.76 30.40
N GLU A 737 21.37 -6.68 30.13
CA GLU A 737 20.18 -6.33 30.89
C GLU A 737 19.06 -7.38 30.66
N PRO A 738 18.41 -7.91 31.73
CA PRO A 738 17.38 -8.93 31.61
C PRO A 738 16.24 -8.54 30.66
N LYS A 739 15.87 -7.24 30.66
CA LYS A 739 14.83 -6.69 29.79
C LYS A 739 15.18 -6.80 28.31
N VAL A 740 16.46 -6.62 27.95
CA VAL A 740 16.93 -6.75 26.57
C VAL A 740 16.99 -8.22 26.16
N GLN A 741 17.49 -9.08 27.05
CA GLN A 741 17.57 -10.53 26.78
C GLN A 741 16.20 -11.17 26.55
N GLN A 742 15.15 -10.73 27.26
CA GLN A 742 13.78 -11.19 27.06
C GLN A 742 13.21 -10.87 25.66
N LEU A 743 13.80 -9.90 24.95
CA LEU A 743 13.41 -9.52 23.59
C LEU A 743 14.17 -10.28 22.51
N LEU A 744 15.25 -10.99 22.87
CA LEU A 744 16.00 -11.82 21.95
C LEU A 744 15.23 -13.13 21.64
N PRO A 745 15.50 -13.77 20.48
CA PRO A 745 14.86 -15.04 20.15
C PRO A 745 15.11 -16.11 21.21
N ARG A 746 14.03 -16.78 21.64
CA ARG A 746 14.08 -17.79 22.73
C ARG A 746 14.99 -18.97 22.45
N TRP A 747 15.23 -19.29 21.17
CA TRP A 747 16.09 -20.41 20.77
C TRP A 747 17.58 -20.06 20.83
N TRP A 748 17.96 -18.78 21.04
CA TRP A 748 19.36 -18.40 21.20
C TRP A 748 19.89 -18.81 22.57
N SER A 749 20.97 -19.60 22.58
CA SER A 749 21.76 -19.82 23.79
C SER A 749 22.77 -18.68 23.95
N VAL A 750 22.43 -17.70 24.79
CA VAL A 750 23.26 -16.52 25.00
C VAL A 750 24.32 -16.82 26.07
N SER A 751 25.59 -16.71 25.68
CA SER A 751 26.73 -16.85 26.58
C SER A 751 27.31 -15.47 26.93
N GLY A 752 27.55 -15.23 28.22
CA GLY A 752 28.24 -14.02 28.67
C GLY A 752 29.74 -14.20 28.63
N ARG A 753 30.46 -13.27 28.00
CA ARG A 753 31.92 -13.16 28.17
C ARG A 753 32.18 -12.01 29.14
N ALA A 754 32.68 -12.34 30.32
CA ALA A 754 33.20 -11.36 31.28
C ALA A 754 34.40 -10.60 30.69
#